data_AF-H3CMU4-F1
#
_entry.id   AF-H3CMU4-F1
#
_cell.length_a   1.000
_cell.length_b   1.000
_cell.length_c   1.000
_cell.angle_alpha   90.00
_cell.angle_beta   90.00
_cell.angle_gamma   90.00
#
_symmetry.space_group_name_H-M   'P 1'
#
loop_
_entity.id
_entity.type
_entity.pdbx_description
1 polymer ?
#
loop_
_entity_poly.entity_id
_entity_poly.type
_entity_poly.pdbx_seq_one_letter_code
_entity_poly.pdbx_strand_id
1 'polypeptide(L)'
;IILFTLSEILLGNEFDFTTVDECCQDGRNRGNNGHDCTIIPAFSSSYTCRIAQEQCCSAAKETHLCLNGVIMALGQGACEVPYFEGEPWEAKLSKICCDCCTLGLMTARDTSSCNFNHLLLNSQCSDTAKACCINKTMEELQTGPVLAQPKVNDTANPSVDCTVRGNSPCSHFCLDNNTCGCFRGFQLQNDGVNCEDINECLAGTHNCFGNLVCINTEGSFLCQRRSNCGSGFELKFDNTCQDLDECILGIHNCGADHLCVNTPGSFQCYPGNTCPAGFTEDAADSCTDVNECVAHSSPCLPGETCVNTEGSFVCRKNTVTCGRGYHLSQDGTRCEDVNECQTGNVCGNHSCFNLVGAYRCECRKGFFFNDGTKRCEDVNECRYYQGLCAHNCENTVGSYRCSCAAGFQLSYDGVNCEDVDECLARPCGQNCANVYGSYRCYCHHGYQLSDTDRMTCEDVDECAQRSGGHTCSYSCSNVPGSYYCTCPPTGYILAPNGQTCLDIDECAAGIHTCSATDSCFNIQGGFRCLSFSCPANFYEVARGSRDDPSVSLRCMKHCHPNNLACNLEPVHLITYTCLSLPTFRDLTQPEDIIYLQTSTAFKTSTRHHATDIFFEILSADVQSFEAQKRAHQGMIIGVIQQVKPIIGPADLVLQVAINYVQSGVISHRNIVFIHIFISDHLG
;
A
#
# COMPACT_ATOMS: atom_id res chain seq x y z
N ILE A 1 27.58 29.32 -28.36
CA ILE A 1 28.67 28.34 -28.56
C ILE A 1 28.58 27.83 -30.00
N ILE A 2 29.48 28.27 -30.88
CA ILE A 2 29.55 27.81 -32.27
C ILE A 2 30.82 26.97 -32.40
N LEU A 3 30.68 25.71 -32.81
CA LEU A 3 31.77 24.78 -33.12
C LEU A 3 31.72 24.46 -34.63
N PHE A 4 32.84 24.65 -35.32
CA PHE A 4 33.19 24.03 -36.61
C PHE A 4 34.57 23.37 -36.36
N THR A 5 34.94 22.16 -36.78
CA THR A 5 34.65 21.34 -37.98
C THR A 5 34.84 19.83 -37.71
N LEU A 6 34.25 19.00 -38.59
CA LEU A 6 34.28 17.52 -38.70
C LEU A 6 35.65 16.89 -39.09
N SER A 7 35.93 15.67 -38.57
CA SER A 7 36.22 14.39 -39.30
C SER A 7 37.29 13.46 -38.65
N GLU A 8 36.85 12.23 -38.29
CA GLU A 8 37.56 10.92 -38.15
C GLU A 8 38.61 10.72 -37.02
N ILE A 9 38.71 9.64 -36.20
CA ILE A 9 38.02 8.34 -35.95
C ILE A 9 38.41 7.92 -34.49
N LEU A 10 37.41 7.83 -33.60
CA LEU A 10 36.97 6.63 -32.87
C LEU A 10 38.00 5.52 -32.52
N LEU A 11 38.27 5.36 -31.22
CA LEU A 11 38.35 4.06 -30.53
C LEU A 11 37.87 4.26 -29.08
N GLY A 12 36.56 4.38 -28.94
CA GLY A 12 35.82 4.22 -27.69
C GLY A 12 34.47 3.66 -28.10
N ASN A 13 34.16 2.44 -27.67
CA ASN A 13 32.90 1.76 -28.01
C ASN A 13 31.71 2.64 -27.58
N GLU A 14 31.07 3.29 -28.55
CA GLU A 14 29.69 3.75 -28.46
C GLU A 14 28.82 2.50 -28.39
N PHE A 15 28.11 2.31 -27.27
CA PHE A 15 26.97 1.41 -27.24
C PHE A 15 25.79 2.19 -27.82
N ASP A 16 25.67 2.20 -29.14
CA ASP A 16 24.46 2.65 -29.81
C ASP A 16 23.41 1.53 -29.65
N PHE A 17 22.46 1.74 -28.73
CA PHE A 17 21.27 0.90 -28.65
C PHE A 17 20.34 1.26 -29.80
N THR A 18 20.09 0.32 -30.71
CA THR A 18 19.38 0.57 -31.96
C THR A 18 17.88 0.32 -31.86
N THR A 19 17.45 -0.34 -30.78
CA THR A 19 16.05 -0.74 -30.58
C THR A 19 15.57 -0.47 -29.15
N VAL A 20 14.25 -0.30 -29.00
CA VAL A 20 13.58 -0.12 -27.70
C VAL A 20 13.78 -1.35 -26.80
N ASP A 21 13.88 -2.55 -27.39
CA ASP A 21 14.10 -3.79 -26.65
C ASP A 21 15.50 -3.86 -26.02
N GLU A 22 16.54 -3.45 -26.75
CA GLU A 22 17.91 -3.37 -26.21
C GLU A 22 18.01 -2.36 -25.06
N CYS A 23 17.32 -1.22 -25.19
CA CYS A 23 17.20 -0.21 -24.14
C CYS A 23 16.45 -0.74 -22.90
N CYS A 24 15.32 -1.41 -23.10
CA CYS A 24 14.57 -2.03 -22.02
C CYS A 24 15.41 -3.11 -21.31
N GLN A 25 16.19 -3.90 -22.05
CA GLN A 25 17.06 -4.93 -21.50
C GLN A 25 18.20 -4.34 -20.66
N ASP A 26 18.81 -3.24 -21.11
CA ASP A 26 19.78 -2.47 -20.29
C ASP A 26 19.13 -1.94 -19.01
N GLY A 27 17.92 -1.39 -19.09
CA GLY A 27 17.11 -0.97 -17.93
C GLY A 27 16.86 -2.11 -16.93
N ARG A 28 16.45 -3.29 -17.40
CA ARG A 28 16.25 -4.47 -16.55
C ARG A 28 17.52 -4.92 -15.85
N ASN A 29 18.65 -4.93 -16.57
CA ASN A 29 19.94 -5.31 -16.00
C ASN A 29 20.34 -4.36 -14.86
N ARG A 30 20.07 -3.06 -15.00
CA ARG A 30 20.31 -2.06 -13.95
C ARG A 30 19.44 -2.29 -12.72
N GLY A 31 18.14 -2.52 -12.92
CA GLY A 31 17.19 -2.81 -11.83
C GLY A 31 17.54 -4.08 -11.06
N ASN A 32 17.91 -5.16 -11.77
CA ASN A 32 18.33 -6.43 -11.16
C ASN A 32 19.64 -6.31 -10.36
N ASN A 33 20.52 -5.37 -10.71
CA ASN A 33 21.77 -5.10 -10.01
C ASN A 33 21.62 -4.08 -8.86
N GLY A 34 20.40 -3.65 -8.53
CA GLY A 34 20.12 -2.74 -7.41
C GLY A 34 20.52 -1.29 -7.64
N HIS A 35 20.69 -0.85 -8.90
CA HIS A 35 20.99 0.53 -9.22
C HIS A 35 19.75 1.44 -9.12
N ASP A 36 19.97 2.74 -8.86
CA ASP A 36 18.90 3.73 -8.84
C ASP A 36 18.36 3.99 -10.25
N CYS A 37 17.08 3.64 -10.47
CA CYS A 37 16.42 3.80 -11.76
C CYS A 37 16.17 5.26 -12.16
N THR A 38 16.42 6.23 -11.27
CA THR A 38 16.33 7.67 -11.57
C THR A 38 17.66 8.24 -12.10
N ILE A 39 18.76 7.49 -12.01
CA ILE A 39 20.09 7.92 -12.42
C ILE A 39 20.55 7.09 -13.63
N ILE A 40 20.11 7.50 -14.82
CA ILE A 40 20.53 6.88 -16.08
C ILE A 40 21.64 7.74 -16.71
N PRO A 41 22.82 7.16 -17.05
CA PRO A 41 23.90 7.84 -17.74
C PRO A 41 23.43 8.47 -19.06
N ALA A 42 23.86 9.69 -19.35
CA ALA A 42 23.44 10.50 -20.51
C ALA A 42 23.91 9.98 -21.89
N PHE A 43 24.30 8.70 -21.98
CA PHE A 43 24.85 8.09 -23.19
C PHE A 43 23.77 7.46 -24.10
N SER A 44 22.47 7.52 -23.76
CA SER A 44 21.43 7.00 -24.65
C SER A 44 21.01 8.05 -25.70
N SER A 45 21.22 7.71 -26.97
CA SER A 45 21.05 8.58 -28.14
C SER A 45 19.57 8.85 -28.53
N SER A 46 18.59 8.38 -27.74
CA SER A 46 17.15 8.55 -28.03
C SER A 46 16.29 8.68 -26.77
N TYR A 47 15.40 9.68 -26.74
CA TYR A 47 14.40 9.89 -25.68
C TYR A 47 13.54 8.64 -25.42
N THR A 48 13.21 7.90 -26.48
CA THR A 48 12.47 6.63 -26.40
C THR A 48 13.26 5.54 -25.68
N CYS A 49 14.58 5.48 -25.90
CA CYS A 49 15.46 4.54 -25.22
C CYS A 49 15.52 4.81 -23.72
N ARG A 50 15.59 6.09 -23.33
CA ARG A 50 15.60 6.50 -21.92
C ARG A 50 14.31 6.11 -21.19
N ILE A 51 13.14 6.37 -21.79
CA ILE A 51 11.85 5.95 -21.20
C ILE A 51 11.80 4.43 -21.04
N ALA A 52 12.24 3.68 -22.06
CA ALA A 52 12.27 2.22 -21.99
C ALA A 52 13.22 1.72 -20.88
N GLN A 53 14.38 2.35 -20.70
CA GLN A 53 15.32 2.04 -19.62
C GLN A 53 14.72 2.31 -18.24
N GLU A 54 14.07 3.47 -18.04
CA GLU A 54 13.44 3.84 -16.75
C GLU A 54 12.33 2.87 -16.36
N GLN A 55 11.37 2.64 -17.27
CA GLN A 55 10.21 1.80 -17.00
C GLN A 55 10.58 0.33 -16.83
N CYS A 56 11.56 -0.17 -17.59
CA CYS A 56 12.02 -1.54 -17.46
C CYS A 56 12.92 -1.74 -16.23
N CYS A 57 13.62 -0.71 -15.75
CA CYS A 57 14.37 -0.74 -14.49
C CYS A 57 13.44 -0.78 -13.28
N SER A 58 12.41 0.08 -13.23
CA SER A 58 11.45 0.10 -12.13
C SER A 58 10.69 -1.23 -12.02
N ALA A 59 10.20 -1.76 -13.15
CA ALA A 59 9.52 -3.05 -13.19
C ALA A 59 10.40 -4.22 -12.74
N ALA A 60 11.70 -4.21 -13.10
CA ALA A 60 12.64 -5.22 -12.64
C ALA A 60 12.87 -5.14 -11.12
N LYS A 61 12.98 -3.93 -10.56
CA LYS A 61 13.13 -3.71 -9.12
C LYS A 61 11.89 -4.18 -8.33
N GLU A 62 10.68 -3.87 -8.82
CA GLU A 62 9.43 -4.36 -8.23
C GLU A 62 9.31 -5.89 -8.26
N THR A 63 9.70 -6.50 -9.39
CA THR A 63 9.71 -7.97 -9.54
C THR A 63 10.68 -8.64 -8.56
N HIS A 64 11.87 -8.07 -8.37
CA HIS A 64 12.87 -8.57 -7.42
C HIS A 64 12.39 -8.45 -5.96
N LEU A 65 11.76 -7.33 -5.58
CA LEU A 65 11.17 -7.14 -4.25
C LEU A 65 10.01 -8.12 -4.00
N CYS A 66 9.15 -8.33 -5.00
CA CYS A 66 8.07 -9.29 -4.91
C CYS A 66 8.59 -10.74 -4.75
N LEU A 67 9.68 -11.09 -5.45
CA LEU A 67 10.33 -12.40 -5.33
C LEU A 67 10.87 -12.66 -3.91
N ASN A 68 11.43 -11.65 -3.24
CA ASN A 68 11.83 -11.77 -1.83
C ASN A 68 10.65 -12.15 -0.93
N GLY A 69 9.47 -11.56 -1.16
CA GLY A 69 8.22 -11.93 -0.50
C GLY A 69 7.81 -13.38 -0.75
N VAL A 70 7.91 -13.84 -2.00
CA VAL A 70 7.61 -15.23 -2.40
C VAL A 70 8.56 -16.22 -1.73
N ILE A 71 9.86 -15.94 -1.71
CA ILE A 71 10.88 -16.79 -1.06
C ILE A 71 10.58 -16.94 0.44
N MET A 72 10.19 -15.85 1.11
CA MET A 72 9.79 -15.86 2.52
C MET A 72 8.54 -16.72 2.78
N ALA A 73 7.53 -16.61 1.91
CA ALA A 73 6.32 -17.43 1.99
C ALA A 73 6.61 -18.93 1.84
N LEU A 74 7.52 -19.31 0.94
CA LEU A 74 7.95 -20.71 0.75
C LEU A 74 8.81 -21.24 1.91
N GLY A 75 9.57 -20.38 2.58
CA GLY A 75 10.52 -20.80 3.62
C GLY A 75 9.92 -20.97 5.03
N GLN A 76 9.11 -20.01 5.50
CA GLN A 76 8.68 -19.96 6.92
C GLN A 76 7.16 -19.83 7.13
N GLY A 77 6.39 -19.53 6.08
CA GLY A 77 4.92 -19.47 6.14
C GLY A 77 4.32 -18.34 7.01
N ALA A 78 5.13 -17.39 7.50
CA ALA A 78 4.68 -16.25 8.29
C ALA A 78 5.20 -14.94 7.67
N CYS A 79 4.29 -14.08 7.21
CA CYS A 79 4.58 -12.79 6.57
C CYS A 79 4.54 -11.61 7.57
N GLU A 80 4.95 -11.85 8.83
CA GLU A 80 4.97 -10.80 9.86
C GLU A 80 6.25 -9.95 9.79
N VAL A 81 6.08 -8.66 10.07
CA VAL A 81 7.09 -7.61 9.90
C VAL A 81 8.02 -7.62 11.12
N PRO A 82 9.13 -8.36 11.03
CA PRO A 82 10.42 -7.65 11.10
C PRO A 82 11.43 -8.04 10.00
N TYR A 83 11.05 -8.73 8.93
CA TYR A 83 12.02 -9.35 7.99
C TYR A 83 12.27 -8.65 6.64
N PHE A 84 11.63 -7.50 6.34
CA PHE A 84 11.87 -6.77 5.09
C PHE A 84 12.63 -5.46 5.36
N GLU A 85 13.91 -5.42 4.97
CA GLU A 85 14.75 -4.21 5.01
C GLU A 85 14.51 -3.34 3.76
N GLY A 86 14.46 -2.01 3.91
CA GLY A 86 14.26 -1.06 2.79
C GLY A 86 13.33 0.12 3.13
N GLU A 87 12.98 0.91 2.11
CA GLU A 87 12.00 2.00 2.25
C GLU A 87 10.58 1.45 2.56
N PRO A 88 9.69 2.21 3.23
CA PRO A 88 8.37 1.71 3.66
C PRO A 88 7.51 1.10 2.55
N TRP A 89 7.67 1.56 1.31
CA TRP A 89 6.93 1.03 0.16
C TRP A 89 7.53 -0.29 -0.38
N GLU A 90 8.85 -0.50 -0.27
CA GLU A 90 9.55 -1.72 -0.69
C GLU A 90 9.19 -2.91 0.21
N ALA A 91 9.17 -2.65 1.53
CA ALA A 91 8.71 -3.62 2.53
C ALA A 91 7.21 -3.95 2.36
N LYS A 92 6.39 -2.95 2.00
CA LYS A 92 4.95 -3.14 1.73
C LYS A 92 4.70 -4.03 0.52
N LEU A 93 5.44 -3.83 -0.58
CA LEU A 93 5.32 -4.66 -1.79
C LEU A 93 5.74 -6.12 -1.52
N SER A 94 6.88 -6.30 -0.83
CA SER A 94 7.39 -7.63 -0.46
C SER A 94 6.41 -8.39 0.44
N LYS A 95 5.79 -7.69 1.40
CA LYS A 95 4.73 -8.25 2.26
C LYS A 95 3.50 -8.69 1.47
N ILE A 96 2.98 -7.83 0.57
CA ILE A 96 1.82 -8.17 -0.26
C ILE A 96 2.10 -9.44 -1.07
N CYS A 97 3.27 -9.56 -1.70
CA CYS A 97 3.62 -10.76 -2.46
C CYS A 97 3.77 -12.01 -1.57
N CYS A 98 4.28 -11.87 -0.34
CA CYS A 98 4.32 -12.96 0.65
C CYS A 98 2.91 -13.44 1.04
N ASP A 99 2.01 -12.52 1.39
CA ASP A 99 0.64 -12.82 1.78
C ASP A 99 -0.11 -13.53 0.64
N CYS A 100 0.06 -13.04 -0.59
CA CYS A 100 -0.56 -13.60 -1.80
C CYS A 100 -0.01 -14.97 -2.17
N CYS A 101 1.30 -15.19 -2.06
CA CYS A 101 1.89 -16.52 -2.28
C CYS A 101 1.40 -17.52 -1.22
N THR A 102 1.28 -17.10 0.04
CA THR A 102 0.75 -17.91 1.14
C THR A 102 -0.71 -18.32 0.90
N LEU A 103 -1.53 -17.40 0.40
CA LEU A 103 -2.90 -17.69 -0.05
C LEU A 103 -2.90 -18.78 -1.14
N GLY A 104 -2.03 -18.65 -2.14
CA GLY A 104 -1.83 -19.67 -3.18
C GLY A 104 -1.46 -21.05 -2.62
N LEU A 105 -0.50 -21.10 -1.69
CA LEU A 105 -0.05 -22.33 -1.04
C LEU A 105 -1.12 -22.99 -0.17
N MET A 106 -1.97 -22.20 0.50
CA MET A 106 -3.11 -22.70 1.28
C MET A 106 -4.18 -23.30 0.36
N THR A 107 -4.54 -22.61 -0.72
CA THR A 107 -5.54 -23.12 -1.67
C THR A 107 -5.09 -24.39 -2.41
N ALA A 108 -3.79 -24.55 -2.67
CA ALA A 108 -3.22 -25.79 -3.19
C ALA A 108 -3.34 -26.97 -2.21
N ARG A 109 -3.37 -26.70 -0.89
CA ARG A 109 -3.49 -27.72 0.17
C ARG A 109 -4.93 -28.22 0.33
N ASP A 110 -5.92 -27.37 0.05
CA ASP A 110 -7.35 -27.64 0.23
C ASP A 110 -8.04 -28.20 -1.04
N THR A 111 -7.29 -28.71 -2.04
CA THR A 111 -7.77 -29.24 -3.34
C THR A 111 -8.64 -28.29 -4.17
N SER A 112 -8.56 -26.98 -3.91
CA SER A 112 -9.31 -25.94 -4.62
C SER A 112 -8.61 -25.54 -5.93
N SER A 113 -9.38 -25.11 -6.94
CA SER A 113 -8.79 -24.67 -8.22
C SER A 113 -7.90 -23.43 -8.01
N CYS A 114 -6.71 -23.38 -8.62
CA CYS A 114 -5.79 -22.22 -8.60
C CYS A 114 -6.31 -21.01 -9.42
N ASN A 115 -7.62 -20.79 -9.47
CA ASN A 115 -8.26 -19.69 -10.16
C ASN A 115 -8.75 -18.65 -9.15
N PHE A 116 -8.01 -17.54 -9.07
CA PHE A 116 -8.27 -16.46 -8.12
C PHE A 116 -9.06 -15.29 -8.72
N ASN A 117 -9.57 -15.42 -9.95
CA ASN A 117 -10.21 -14.32 -10.70
C ASN A 117 -11.46 -13.72 -10.03
N HIS A 118 -12.09 -14.43 -9.10
CA HIS A 118 -13.31 -13.99 -8.40
C HIS A 118 -13.04 -13.22 -7.10
N LEU A 119 -11.78 -13.12 -6.64
CA LEU A 119 -11.42 -12.57 -5.33
C LEU A 119 -11.06 -11.07 -5.35
N LEU A 120 -11.22 -10.38 -6.50
CA LEU A 120 -10.90 -8.96 -6.68
C LEU A 120 -9.48 -8.58 -6.21
N LEU A 121 -8.52 -9.51 -6.37
CA LEU A 121 -7.11 -9.26 -6.07
C LEU A 121 -6.49 -8.37 -7.16
N ASN A 122 -5.49 -7.56 -6.80
CA ASN A 122 -4.70 -6.87 -7.81
C ASN A 122 -3.98 -7.92 -8.70
N SER A 123 -3.66 -7.56 -9.95
CA SER A 123 -3.09 -8.48 -10.93
C SER A 123 -1.81 -9.15 -10.42
N GLN A 124 -0.93 -8.38 -9.78
CA GLN A 124 0.34 -8.85 -9.22
C GLN A 124 0.15 -9.89 -8.10
N CYS A 125 -0.84 -9.73 -7.22
CA CYS A 125 -1.17 -10.70 -6.17
C CYS A 125 -1.81 -11.96 -6.76
N SER A 126 -2.73 -11.80 -7.72
CA SER A 126 -3.39 -12.92 -8.39
C SER A 126 -2.39 -13.79 -9.13
N ASP A 127 -1.44 -13.18 -9.85
CA ASP A 127 -0.38 -13.89 -10.57
C ASP A 127 0.58 -14.59 -9.60
N THR A 128 0.96 -13.92 -8.50
CA THR A 128 1.81 -14.49 -7.45
C THR A 128 1.15 -15.68 -6.75
N ALA A 129 -0.13 -15.56 -6.37
CA ALA A 129 -0.91 -16.63 -5.74
C ALA A 129 -1.04 -17.84 -6.68
N LYS A 130 -1.29 -17.59 -7.97
CA LYS A 130 -1.38 -18.64 -9.00
C LYS A 130 -0.04 -19.34 -9.21
N ALA A 131 1.06 -18.60 -9.28
CA ALA A 131 2.41 -19.17 -9.42
C ALA A 131 2.75 -20.09 -8.23
N CYS A 132 2.48 -19.66 -7.00
CA CYS A 132 2.73 -20.47 -5.80
C CYS A 132 1.78 -21.67 -5.66
N CYS A 133 0.53 -21.55 -6.11
CA CYS A 133 -0.44 -22.65 -6.14
C CYS A 133 -0.02 -23.77 -7.11
N ILE A 134 0.56 -23.41 -8.27
CA ILE A 134 1.00 -24.35 -9.30
C ILE A 134 2.37 -24.98 -8.96
N ASN A 135 3.34 -24.21 -8.45
CA ASN A 135 4.72 -24.69 -8.24
C ASN A 135 4.85 -25.82 -7.20
N LYS A 136 3.91 -25.97 -6.27
CA LYS A 136 3.93 -27.08 -5.30
C LYS A 136 3.57 -28.45 -5.90
N THR A 137 3.05 -28.49 -7.13
CA THR A 137 2.79 -29.75 -7.84
C THR A 137 4.06 -30.38 -8.44
N MET A 138 5.22 -29.71 -8.38
CA MET A 138 6.46 -30.12 -9.05
C MET A 138 7.67 -30.39 -8.12
N GLU A 139 7.52 -30.26 -6.80
CA GLU A 139 8.61 -30.48 -5.82
C GLU A 139 8.58 -31.88 -5.14
N GLU A 140 8.18 -32.90 -5.89
CA GLU A 140 8.58 -34.29 -5.61
C GLU A 140 9.81 -34.66 -6.46
N LEU A 141 11.02 -34.17 -6.16
CA LEU A 141 12.31 -34.80 -6.54
C LEU A 141 13.54 -34.03 -6.01
N GLN A 142 14.25 -34.66 -5.06
CA GLN A 142 15.69 -34.52 -4.71
C GLN A 142 16.17 -33.62 -3.53
N THR A 143 16.31 -34.29 -2.38
CA THR A 143 17.50 -34.39 -1.46
C THR A 143 18.17 -33.17 -0.80
N GLY A 144 17.91 -32.98 0.52
CA GLY A 144 18.86 -32.72 1.64
C GLY A 144 19.70 -31.41 1.68
N PRO A 145 20.30 -31.00 2.84
CA PRO A 145 20.58 -31.78 4.06
C PRO A 145 19.98 -31.22 5.37
N VAL A 146 20.00 -32.11 6.37
CA VAL A 146 19.44 -32.06 7.73
C VAL A 146 20.27 -31.17 8.68
N LEU A 147 19.60 -30.43 9.57
CA LEU A 147 20.09 -30.20 10.94
C LEU A 147 19.03 -30.66 11.96
N ALA A 148 19.51 -31.41 12.95
CA ALA A 148 18.78 -32.37 13.76
C ALA A 148 17.95 -31.77 14.90
N GLN A 149 16.89 -32.49 15.31
CA GLN A 149 16.47 -32.71 16.70
C GLN A 149 15.45 -33.87 16.80
N PRO A 150 15.24 -34.44 18.01
CA PRO A 150 15.68 -35.76 18.47
C PRO A 150 14.81 -36.95 18.03
N LYS A 151 15.42 -38.13 18.01
CA LYS A 151 14.76 -39.42 17.75
C LYS A 151 13.77 -39.77 18.87
N VAL A 152 12.52 -39.99 18.50
CA VAL A 152 11.62 -40.94 19.17
C VAL A 152 11.37 -42.07 18.18
N ASN A 153 11.76 -43.28 18.57
CA ASN A 153 11.36 -44.50 17.88
C ASN A 153 9.86 -44.66 18.13
N ASP A 154 9.06 -44.83 17.08
CA ASP A 154 7.92 -45.73 17.18
C ASP A 154 7.78 -46.61 15.94
N THR A 155 7.95 -47.88 16.25
CA THR A 155 7.48 -49.06 15.56
C THR A 155 6.07 -48.90 14.98
N ALA A 156 5.91 -49.40 13.76
CA ALA A 156 4.67 -49.64 13.01
C ALA A 156 3.37 -49.55 13.83
N ASN A 157 2.57 -48.52 13.55
CA ASN A 157 1.16 -48.46 13.96
C ASN A 157 0.24 -48.85 12.78
N PRO A 158 -0.90 -49.50 13.03
CA PRO A 158 -1.70 -50.17 12.01
C PRO A 158 -2.43 -49.18 11.11
N SER A 159 -2.60 -49.54 9.83
CA SER A 159 -3.34 -48.75 8.86
C SER A 159 -4.82 -48.62 9.26
N VAL A 160 -5.29 -47.39 9.49
CA VAL A 160 -6.69 -47.10 9.79
C VAL A 160 -7.45 -46.90 8.48
N ASP A 161 -8.41 -47.76 8.16
CA ASP A 161 -9.22 -47.64 6.93
C ASP A 161 -10.40 -46.69 7.15
N CYS A 162 -10.26 -45.44 6.72
CA CYS A 162 -11.25 -44.39 6.86
C CYS A 162 -12.37 -44.41 5.80
N THR A 163 -12.44 -45.45 4.95
CA THR A 163 -13.36 -45.49 3.80
C THR A 163 -14.78 -46.03 4.10
N VAL A 164 -15.05 -46.49 5.32
CA VAL A 164 -16.35 -47.08 5.70
C VAL A 164 -17.33 -45.99 6.16
N ARG A 165 -18.32 -45.66 5.32
CA ARG A 165 -19.41 -44.73 5.68
C ARG A 165 -20.22 -45.27 6.86
N GLY A 166 -20.10 -44.60 8.01
CA GLY A 166 -21.02 -44.73 9.14
C GLY A 166 -20.44 -45.32 10.44
N ASN A 167 -19.17 -45.74 10.46
CA ASN A 167 -18.48 -46.09 11.70
C ASN A 167 -16.97 -45.89 11.52
N SER A 168 -16.50 -44.65 11.69
CA SER A 168 -15.07 -44.37 11.71
C SER A 168 -14.46 -45.00 12.97
N PRO A 169 -13.33 -45.72 12.86
CA PRO A 169 -12.64 -46.24 14.04
C PRO A 169 -12.00 -45.11 14.88
N CYS A 170 -11.80 -43.92 14.31
CA CYS A 170 -11.19 -42.78 14.99
C CYS A 170 -12.13 -42.17 16.03
N SER A 171 -11.61 -41.91 17.22
CA SER A 171 -12.34 -41.27 18.33
C SER A 171 -12.91 -39.87 17.99
N HIS A 172 -12.22 -39.08 17.17
CA HIS A 172 -12.67 -37.74 16.75
C HIS A 172 -12.94 -37.64 15.25
N PHE A 173 -11.90 -37.56 14.41
CA PHE A 173 -12.07 -37.49 12.95
C PHE A 173 -10.94 -38.17 12.19
N CYS A 174 -11.21 -38.57 10.94
CA CYS A 174 -10.21 -39.10 10.01
C CYS A 174 -9.60 -37.96 9.18
N LEU A 175 -8.30 -38.02 8.95
CA LEU A 175 -7.59 -37.20 7.99
C LEU A 175 -7.51 -37.94 6.64
N ASP A 176 -7.35 -37.19 5.54
CA ASP A 176 -7.35 -37.73 4.16
C ASP A 176 -6.22 -38.74 3.88
N ASN A 177 -5.22 -38.85 4.77
CA ASN A 177 -4.10 -39.77 4.68
C ASN A 177 -4.33 -41.12 5.41
N ASN A 178 -5.57 -41.47 5.78
CA ASN A 178 -5.89 -42.69 6.55
C ASN A 178 -5.23 -42.71 7.95
N THR A 179 -5.13 -41.55 8.60
CA THR A 179 -4.72 -41.42 10.01
C THR A 179 -5.78 -40.66 10.81
N CYS A 180 -5.88 -40.92 12.11
CA CYS A 180 -6.84 -40.23 12.96
C CYS A 180 -6.28 -38.86 13.40
N GLY A 181 -7.15 -37.85 13.38
CA GLY A 181 -6.88 -36.50 13.89
C GLY A 181 -7.74 -36.19 15.11
N CYS A 182 -7.20 -35.34 15.99
CA CYS A 182 -7.86 -34.92 17.23
C CYS A 182 -8.31 -33.47 17.17
N PHE A 183 -9.44 -33.14 17.81
CA PHE A 183 -9.86 -31.76 17.97
C PHE A 183 -8.83 -30.98 18.80
N ARG A 184 -8.80 -29.66 18.62
CA ARG A 184 -7.89 -28.77 19.36
C ARG A 184 -8.13 -28.94 20.86
N GLY A 185 -7.06 -29.16 21.63
CA GLY A 185 -7.13 -29.52 23.06
C GLY A 185 -6.89 -31.01 23.34
N PHE A 186 -6.75 -31.85 22.30
CA PHE A 186 -6.53 -33.30 22.45
C PHE A 186 -5.32 -33.78 21.63
N GLN A 187 -4.64 -34.82 22.11
CA GLN A 187 -3.51 -35.46 21.44
C GLN A 187 -3.81 -36.92 21.12
N LEU A 188 -3.23 -37.43 20.04
CA LEU A 188 -3.43 -38.81 19.61
C LEU A 188 -2.58 -39.75 20.47
N GLN A 189 -3.21 -40.78 21.05
CA GLN A 189 -2.51 -41.81 21.81
C GLN A 189 -1.63 -42.67 20.90
N ASN A 190 -0.71 -43.42 21.52
CA ASN A 190 0.20 -44.33 20.82
C ASN A 190 -0.53 -45.47 20.09
N ASP A 191 -1.85 -45.63 20.23
CA ASP A 191 -2.65 -46.57 19.44
C ASP A 191 -3.05 -46.03 18.06
N GLY A 192 -2.81 -44.74 17.80
CA GLY A 192 -3.07 -44.09 16.51
C GLY A 192 -4.55 -43.83 16.20
N VAL A 193 -5.44 -44.05 17.17
CA VAL A 193 -6.90 -44.04 16.95
C VAL A 193 -7.66 -43.24 18.01
N ASN A 194 -7.22 -43.31 19.27
CA ASN A 194 -7.87 -42.63 20.39
C ASN A 194 -7.20 -41.29 20.70
N CYS A 195 -8.01 -40.28 20.94
CA CYS A 195 -7.57 -38.95 21.34
C CYS A 195 -7.73 -38.81 22.85
N GLU A 196 -6.66 -38.43 23.53
CA GLU A 196 -6.71 -38.05 24.94
C GLU A 196 -6.61 -36.54 25.11
N ASP A 197 -7.23 -36.08 26.19
CA ASP A 197 -7.22 -34.68 26.57
C ASP A 197 -5.80 -34.20 26.93
N ILE A 198 -5.38 -33.05 26.39
CA ILE A 198 -4.10 -32.43 26.71
C ILE A 198 -4.26 -31.69 28.01
N ASN A 199 -3.65 -32.19 29.09
CA ASN A 199 -3.68 -31.49 30.37
C ASN A 199 -2.82 -30.22 30.33
N GLU A 200 -3.41 -29.06 30.01
CA GLU A 200 -2.66 -27.81 29.85
C GLU A 200 -2.07 -27.29 31.17
N CYS A 201 -2.62 -27.73 32.30
CA CYS A 201 -2.11 -27.43 33.64
C CYS A 201 -0.79 -28.15 33.93
N LEU A 202 -0.58 -29.36 33.38
CA LEU A 202 0.68 -30.09 33.49
C LEU A 202 1.66 -29.71 32.37
N ALA A 203 1.16 -29.45 31.17
CA ALA A 203 1.97 -29.05 30.01
C ALA A 203 2.51 -27.60 30.13
N GLY A 204 1.98 -26.80 31.06
CA GLY A 204 2.42 -25.42 31.28
C GLY A 204 2.00 -24.45 30.17
N THR A 205 1.04 -24.83 29.33
CA THR A 205 0.52 -24.05 28.19
C THR A 205 -0.69 -23.19 28.57
N HIS A 206 -1.11 -23.21 29.83
CA HIS A 206 -2.22 -22.43 30.36
C HIS A 206 -1.82 -20.97 30.70
N ASN A 207 -2.77 -20.03 30.60
CA ASN A 207 -2.54 -18.59 30.88
C ASN A 207 -3.15 -18.10 32.21
N CYS A 208 -3.27 -18.99 33.21
CA CYS A 208 -3.84 -18.64 34.52
C CYS A 208 -2.93 -17.66 35.28
N PHE A 209 -3.46 -16.49 35.65
CA PHE A 209 -2.74 -15.49 36.45
C PHE A 209 -2.47 -15.97 37.89
N GLY A 210 -1.35 -15.53 38.47
CA GLY A 210 -0.65 -16.10 39.65
C GLY A 210 -1.41 -16.28 40.99
N ASN A 211 -2.72 -16.06 41.01
CA ASN A 211 -3.59 -16.29 42.17
C ASN A 211 -4.67 -17.36 41.90
N LEU A 212 -4.63 -18.00 40.73
CA LEU A 212 -5.61 -18.98 40.25
C LEU A 212 -4.93 -20.33 40.02
N VAL A 213 -5.57 -21.40 40.47
CA VAL A 213 -5.19 -22.79 40.23
C VAL A 213 -5.82 -23.23 38.92
N CYS A 214 -4.99 -23.78 38.04
CA CYS A 214 -5.43 -24.42 36.82
C CYS A 214 -6.06 -25.78 37.14
N ILE A 215 -7.29 -25.99 36.69
CA ILE A 215 -8.02 -27.25 36.74
C ILE A 215 -8.21 -27.70 35.30
N ASN A 216 -7.73 -28.90 34.99
CA ASN A 216 -7.87 -29.48 33.68
C ASN A 216 -9.33 -29.89 33.41
N THR A 217 -9.84 -29.61 32.22
CA THR A 217 -11.18 -30.00 31.76
C THR A 217 -11.08 -30.67 30.40
N GLU A 218 -12.04 -31.51 30.04
CA GLU A 218 -11.97 -32.23 28.77
C GLU A 218 -11.98 -31.25 27.58
N GLY A 219 -10.86 -31.18 26.86
CA GLY A 219 -10.57 -30.30 25.72
C GLY A 219 -10.11 -28.88 26.07
N SER A 220 -9.91 -28.53 27.36
CA SER A 220 -9.51 -27.18 27.79
C SER A 220 -9.07 -27.09 29.27
N PHE A 221 -8.86 -25.89 29.80
CA PHE A 221 -8.59 -25.68 31.23
C PHE A 221 -9.43 -24.55 31.86
N LEU A 222 -9.70 -24.66 33.16
CA LEU A 222 -10.37 -23.64 33.98
C LEU A 222 -9.40 -23.08 35.04
N CYS A 223 -9.40 -21.76 35.24
CA CYS A 223 -8.61 -21.11 36.30
C CYS A 223 -9.51 -20.75 37.50
N GLN A 224 -9.34 -21.41 38.65
CA GLN A 224 -10.17 -21.23 39.86
C GLN A 224 -9.34 -20.85 41.10
N ARG A 225 -9.87 -20.08 42.05
CA ARG A 225 -9.16 -19.78 43.32
C ARG A 225 -9.05 -21.03 44.22
N ARG A 226 -7.90 -21.23 44.86
CA ARG A 226 -7.61 -22.34 45.77
C ARG A 226 -8.34 -22.22 47.11
N SER A 227 -9.09 -23.25 47.52
CA SER A 227 -9.51 -23.52 48.90
C SER A 227 -8.90 -24.85 49.35
N ASN A 228 -8.26 -24.89 50.53
CA ASN A 228 -7.26 -25.92 50.88
C ASN A 228 -7.76 -27.14 51.72
N CYS A 229 -9.06 -27.34 51.95
CA CYS A 229 -9.59 -28.57 52.56
C CYS A 229 -10.49 -29.27 51.55
N GLY A 230 -10.25 -30.55 51.27
CA GLY A 230 -11.04 -31.35 50.31
C GLY A 230 -12.52 -31.44 50.69
N SER A 231 -13.33 -32.13 49.87
CA SER A 231 -14.75 -32.39 50.17
C SER A 231 -14.93 -33.18 51.47
N GLY A 232 -15.91 -32.80 52.30
CA GLY A 232 -16.20 -33.45 53.60
C GLY A 232 -15.51 -32.80 54.82
N PHE A 233 -14.75 -31.71 54.63
CA PHE A 233 -14.01 -31.03 55.72
C PHE A 233 -14.25 -29.51 55.70
N GLU A 234 -14.37 -28.88 56.88
CA GLU A 234 -14.43 -27.42 57.02
C GLU A 234 -13.09 -26.83 57.50
N LEU A 235 -12.71 -25.66 56.95
CA LEU A 235 -11.49 -24.94 57.34
C LEU A 235 -11.78 -24.01 58.53
N LYS A 236 -11.15 -24.26 59.67
CA LYS A 236 -11.21 -23.36 60.83
C LYS A 236 -10.29 -22.16 60.65
N PHE A 237 -10.50 -21.11 61.46
CA PHE A 237 -9.70 -19.87 61.46
C PHE A 237 -8.19 -20.08 61.75
N ASP A 238 -7.78 -21.26 62.19
CA ASP A 238 -6.40 -21.65 62.48
C ASP A 238 -5.72 -22.43 61.33
N ASN A 239 -6.35 -22.50 60.15
CA ASN A 239 -5.88 -23.26 58.97
C ASN A 239 -5.83 -24.79 59.17
N THR A 240 -6.58 -25.35 60.12
CA THR A 240 -6.78 -26.81 60.24
C THR A 240 -8.09 -27.26 59.60
N CYS A 241 -8.09 -28.45 58.98
CA CYS A 241 -9.29 -29.06 58.37
C CYS A 241 -9.96 -29.99 59.39
N GLN A 242 -11.22 -29.73 59.73
CA GLN A 242 -12.01 -30.57 60.61
C GLN A 242 -13.05 -31.36 59.81
N ASP A 243 -13.19 -32.65 60.13
CA ASP A 243 -14.21 -33.55 59.58
C ASP A 243 -15.63 -33.05 59.89
N LEU A 244 -16.51 -33.13 58.90
CA LEU A 244 -17.89 -32.66 59.01
C LEU A 244 -18.82 -33.82 59.36
N ASP A 245 -19.21 -33.96 60.64
CA ASP A 245 -20.04 -35.08 61.10
C ASP A 245 -21.49 -34.99 60.59
N GLU A 246 -21.79 -35.74 59.51
CA GLU A 246 -23.11 -35.69 58.87
C GLU A 246 -24.21 -36.31 59.74
N CYS A 247 -23.86 -37.22 60.66
CA CYS A 247 -24.80 -37.87 61.58
C CYS A 247 -25.32 -36.91 62.66
N ILE A 248 -24.49 -35.99 63.14
CA ILE A 248 -24.91 -34.95 64.11
C ILE A 248 -25.65 -33.81 63.40
N LEU A 249 -25.21 -33.44 62.20
CA LEU A 249 -25.79 -32.34 61.44
C LEU A 249 -27.13 -32.70 60.77
N GLY A 250 -27.51 -33.99 60.75
CA GLY A 250 -28.77 -34.47 60.18
C GLY A 250 -28.84 -34.34 58.66
N ILE A 251 -27.67 -34.29 58.00
CA ILE A 251 -27.53 -34.15 56.54
C ILE A 251 -27.17 -35.47 55.85
N HIS A 252 -27.29 -36.58 56.58
CA HIS A 252 -27.08 -37.93 56.07
C HIS A 252 -28.35 -38.50 55.42
N ASN A 253 -28.20 -39.45 54.51
CA ASN A 253 -29.31 -40.13 53.83
C ASN A 253 -29.58 -41.56 54.34
N CYS A 254 -29.09 -41.92 55.54
CA CYS A 254 -29.49 -43.16 56.20
C CYS A 254 -31.01 -43.21 56.38
N GLY A 255 -31.66 -44.28 55.89
CA GLY A 255 -33.11 -44.48 56.03
C GLY A 255 -33.54 -44.51 57.50
N ALA A 256 -34.82 -44.24 57.77
CA ALA A 256 -35.35 -44.08 59.14
C ALA A 256 -35.05 -45.27 60.07
N ASP A 257 -34.91 -46.48 59.51
CA ASP A 257 -34.64 -47.72 60.25
C ASP A 257 -33.16 -48.15 60.21
N HIS A 258 -32.27 -47.24 59.83
CA HIS A 258 -30.83 -47.45 59.78
C HIS A 258 -30.08 -46.45 60.68
N LEU A 259 -29.19 -46.96 61.53
CA LEU A 259 -28.32 -46.19 62.40
C LEU A 259 -27.15 -45.57 61.63
N CYS A 260 -27.04 -44.24 61.63
CA CYS A 260 -25.91 -43.49 61.06
C CYS A 260 -24.68 -43.54 61.97
N VAL A 261 -23.51 -43.81 61.39
CA VAL A 261 -22.19 -43.78 62.04
C VAL A 261 -21.25 -42.89 61.23
N ASN A 262 -20.70 -41.84 61.84
CA ASN A 262 -19.79 -40.90 61.18
C ASN A 262 -18.40 -41.51 60.96
N THR A 263 -17.75 -41.17 59.85
CA THR A 263 -16.39 -41.58 59.48
C THR A 263 -15.60 -40.37 58.95
N PRO A 264 -14.26 -40.30 59.07
CA PRO A 264 -13.52 -39.14 58.58
C PRO A 264 -13.71 -38.90 57.07
N GLY A 265 -14.42 -37.83 56.73
CA GLY A 265 -14.80 -37.37 55.40
C GLY A 265 -16.13 -37.90 54.84
N SER A 266 -16.92 -38.70 55.60
CA SER A 266 -18.19 -39.35 55.14
C SER A 266 -18.97 -40.04 56.30
N PHE A 267 -20.11 -40.69 56.05
CA PHE A 267 -20.84 -41.53 57.04
C PHE A 267 -21.22 -42.94 56.50
N GLN A 268 -21.64 -43.87 57.39
CA GLN A 268 -22.14 -45.23 57.08
C GLN A 268 -23.45 -45.56 57.84
N CYS A 269 -24.29 -46.48 57.32
CA CYS A 269 -25.62 -46.80 57.90
C CYS A 269 -25.82 -48.32 58.17
N TYR A 270 -26.38 -48.73 59.32
CA TYR A 270 -26.65 -50.15 59.70
C TYR A 270 -28.10 -50.43 60.19
N PRO A 271 -28.72 -51.59 59.91
CA PRO A 271 -30.11 -51.92 60.33
C PRO A 271 -30.26 -52.42 61.79
N GLY A 272 -31.39 -52.14 62.46
CA GLY A 272 -31.67 -52.50 63.87
C GLY A 272 -32.82 -53.53 64.07
N ASN A 273 -32.66 -54.50 64.98
CA ASN A 273 -33.53 -55.69 65.15
C ASN A 273 -34.61 -55.55 66.26
N THR A 274 -35.89 -55.40 65.91
CA THR A 274 -37.13 -55.97 66.53
C THR A 274 -38.37 -55.31 65.92
N CYS A 275 -39.45 -56.06 65.69
CA CYS A 275 -40.47 -55.63 64.72
C CYS A 275 -41.61 -54.79 65.33
N PRO A 276 -41.92 -53.62 64.73
CA PRO A 276 -42.95 -52.73 65.21
C PRO A 276 -44.37 -53.31 65.10
N ALA A 277 -45.30 -52.77 65.90
CA ALA A 277 -46.73 -53.10 65.78
C ALA A 277 -47.25 -52.78 64.35
N GLY A 278 -48.01 -53.71 63.77
CA GLY A 278 -48.46 -53.66 62.37
C GLY A 278 -47.70 -54.62 61.44
N PHE A 279 -46.68 -55.30 61.93
CA PHE A 279 -45.91 -56.31 61.19
C PHE A 279 -46.00 -57.68 61.87
N THR A 280 -45.93 -58.76 61.07
CA THR A 280 -45.88 -60.15 61.52
C THR A 280 -44.60 -60.83 61.06
N GLU A 281 -44.00 -61.67 61.91
CA GLU A 281 -42.83 -62.48 61.56
C GLU A 281 -43.21 -63.58 60.56
N ASP A 282 -42.47 -63.65 59.46
CA ASP A 282 -42.51 -64.80 58.56
C ASP A 282 -41.62 -65.94 59.09
N ALA A 283 -41.64 -67.09 58.42
CA ALA A 283 -40.89 -68.28 58.85
C ALA A 283 -39.35 -68.14 58.76
N ALA A 284 -38.84 -66.95 58.38
CA ALA A 284 -37.43 -66.63 58.25
C ALA A 284 -36.96 -65.54 59.24
N ASP A 285 -37.73 -65.30 60.32
CA ASP A 285 -37.46 -64.25 61.32
C ASP A 285 -37.34 -62.84 60.68
N SER A 286 -38.10 -62.59 59.59
CA SER A 286 -38.21 -61.30 58.91
C SER A 286 -39.62 -60.74 59.08
N CYS A 287 -39.73 -59.43 59.27
CA CYS A 287 -41.02 -58.81 59.58
C CYS A 287 -41.70 -58.26 58.36
N THR A 288 -42.89 -58.79 58.13
CA THR A 288 -43.71 -58.52 56.96
C THR A 288 -44.94 -57.72 57.39
N ASP A 289 -45.21 -56.66 56.66
CA ASP A 289 -46.32 -55.76 56.91
C ASP A 289 -47.68 -56.46 56.78
N VAL A 290 -48.59 -56.22 57.73
CA VAL A 290 -49.94 -56.79 57.68
C VAL A 290 -50.80 -55.94 56.77
N ASN A 291 -51.14 -56.44 55.58
CA ASN A 291 -51.99 -55.68 54.67
C ASN A 291 -53.46 -55.64 55.12
N GLU A 292 -53.87 -54.59 55.85
CA GLU A 292 -55.22 -54.50 56.41
C GLU A 292 -56.31 -54.29 55.35
N CYS A 293 -55.94 -53.78 54.17
CA CYS A 293 -56.85 -53.63 53.03
C CYS A 293 -57.30 -54.97 52.42
N VAL A 294 -56.54 -56.05 52.69
CA VAL A 294 -56.88 -57.42 52.26
C VAL A 294 -57.33 -58.27 53.44
N ALA A 295 -56.75 -58.07 54.62
CA ALA A 295 -57.06 -58.85 55.82
C ALA A 295 -58.45 -58.56 56.41
N HIS A 296 -59.01 -57.36 56.17
CA HIS A 296 -60.35 -56.97 56.63
C HIS A 296 -61.31 -56.69 55.46
N SER A 297 -62.57 -57.12 55.57
CA SER A 297 -63.54 -57.08 54.46
C SER A 297 -64.13 -55.70 54.15
N SER A 298 -63.99 -54.69 55.02
CA SER A 298 -64.41 -53.29 54.78
C SER A 298 -63.75 -52.30 55.75
N PRO A 299 -62.45 -51.99 55.58
CA PRO A 299 -61.69 -51.15 56.53
C PRO A 299 -61.92 -49.64 56.35
N CYS A 300 -62.49 -49.17 55.23
CA CYS A 300 -62.74 -47.75 54.92
C CYS A 300 -64.22 -47.45 54.60
N LEU A 301 -64.62 -46.17 54.67
CA LEU A 301 -65.98 -45.71 54.35
C LEU A 301 -66.26 -45.77 52.82
N PRO A 302 -67.54 -45.87 52.39
CA PRO A 302 -67.90 -45.83 50.96
C PRO A 302 -67.43 -44.54 50.29
N GLY A 303 -66.65 -44.64 49.21
CA GLY A 303 -66.06 -43.50 48.49
C GLY A 303 -64.61 -43.16 48.86
N GLU A 304 -64.00 -43.94 49.78
CA GLU A 304 -62.59 -43.86 50.12
C GLU A 304 -61.85 -45.12 49.62
N THR A 305 -60.64 -44.95 49.12
CA THR A 305 -59.79 -46.08 48.70
C THR A 305 -58.85 -46.41 49.84
N CYS A 306 -58.86 -47.68 50.29
CA CYS A 306 -57.89 -48.19 51.26
C CYS A 306 -56.52 -48.31 50.58
N VAL A 307 -55.52 -47.63 51.13
CA VAL A 307 -54.12 -47.78 50.71
C VAL A 307 -53.36 -48.37 51.88
N ASN A 308 -52.77 -49.54 51.66
CA ASN A 308 -51.92 -50.17 52.65
C ASN A 308 -50.63 -49.38 52.82
N THR A 309 -50.22 -49.14 54.06
CA THR A 309 -48.99 -48.44 54.42
C THR A 309 -48.19 -49.32 55.37
N GLU A 310 -46.88 -49.17 55.42
CA GLU A 310 -46.10 -49.97 56.39
C GLU A 310 -46.58 -49.72 57.82
N GLY A 311 -47.02 -50.79 58.49
CA GLY A 311 -47.52 -50.84 59.86
C GLY A 311 -48.97 -50.36 60.06
N SER A 312 -49.71 -49.95 59.01
CA SER A 312 -51.10 -49.48 59.11
C SER A 312 -51.80 -49.32 57.74
N PHE A 313 -53.03 -48.80 57.71
CA PHE A 313 -53.70 -48.42 56.46
C PHE A 313 -54.26 -46.99 56.52
N VAL A 314 -54.29 -46.33 55.36
CA VAL A 314 -54.88 -44.99 55.22
C VAL A 314 -56.04 -45.02 54.23
N CYS A 315 -57.18 -44.49 54.65
CA CYS A 315 -58.33 -44.28 53.78
C CYS A 315 -58.20 -42.93 53.07
N ARG A 316 -57.97 -42.95 51.75
CA ARG A 316 -57.85 -41.73 50.94
C ARG A 316 -59.19 -41.41 50.29
N LYS A 317 -59.73 -40.22 50.55
CA LYS A 317 -60.84 -39.66 49.76
C LYS A 317 -60.39 -39.48 48.32
N ASN A 318 -61.16 -40.00 47.37
CA ASN A 318 -60.88 -39.80 45.96
C ASN A 318 -61.26 -38.36 45.57
N THR A 319 -60.36 -37.41 45.83
CA THR A 319 -60.44 -36.05 45.29
C THR A 319 -59.74 -36.05 43.93
N VAL A 320 -60.49 -35.84 42.86
CA VAL A 320 -59.94 -35.70 41.51
C VAL A 320 -59.21 -34.35 41.46
N THR A 321 -57.88 -34.36 41.36
CA THR A 321 -57.07 -33.15 41.13
C THR A 321 -56.82 -33.01 39.63
N CYS A 322 -57.31 -31.93 39.03
CA CYS A 322 -57.12 -31.68 37.60
C CYS A 322 -55.73 -31.14 37.30
N GLY A 323 -55.12 -31.64 36.21
CA GLY A 323 -53.86 -31.11 35.69
C GLY A 323 -53.99 -29.70 35.13
N ARG A 324 -52.86 -29.06 34.79
CA ARG A 324 -52.86 -27.74 34.12
C ARG A 324 -53.65 -27.81 32.81
N GLY A 325 -54.45 -26.79 32.51
CA GLY A 325 -55.34 -26.73 31.33
C GLY A 325 -56.73 -27.32 31.55
N TYR A 326 -57.05 -27.80 32.76
CA TYR A 326 -58.35 -28.38 33.08
C TYR A 326 -58.95 -27.77 34.36
N HIS A 327 -60.27 -27.70 34.42
CA HIS A 327 -61.03 -27.28 35.60
C HIS A 327 -61.95 -28.41 36.08
N LEU A 328 -62.33 -28.36 37.36
CA LEU A 328 -63.31 -29.31 37.90
C LEU A 328 -64.69 -29.04 37.29
N SER A 329 -65.34 -30.09 36.79
CA SER A 329 -66.77 -30.07 36.48
C SER A 329 -67.58 -29.71 37.72
N GLN A 330 -68.80 -29.17 37.54
CA GLN A 330 -69.64 -28.67 38.64
C GLN A 330 -69.92 -29.73 39.72
N ASP A 331 -69.93 -31.00 39.36
CA ASP A 331 -70.14 -32.13 40.27
C ASP A 331 -68.85 -32.62 40.97
N GLY A 332 -67.69 -32.04 40.63
CA GLY A 332 -66.38 -32.34 41.20
C GLY A 332 -65.81 -33.73 40.89
N THR A 333 -66.40 -34.43 39.93
CA THR A 333 -66.08 -35.84 39.61
C THR A 333 -65.20 -36.01 38.37
N ARG A 334 -65.01 -34.97 37.56
CA ARG A 334 -64.29 -35.05 36.27
C ARG A 334 -63.63 -33.71 35.93
N CYS A 335 -62.55 -33.79 35.16
CA CYS A 335 -61.79 -32.64 34.67
C CYS A 335 -62.25 -32.27 33.27
N GLU A 336 -62.68 -31.02 33.10
CA GLU A 336 -63.10 -30.46 31.83
C GLU A 336 -62.02 -29.50 31.32
N ASP A 337 -61.77 -29.57 30.01
CA ASP A 337 -60.82 -28.70 29.33
C ASP A 337 -61.18 -27.22 29.53
N VAL A 338 -60.18 -26.39 29.83
CA VAL A 338 -60.36 -24.95 29.94
C VAL A 338 -60.17 -24.35 28.56
N ASN A 339 -61.22 -23.78 27.96
CA ASN A 339 -61.07 -23.11 26.67
C ASN A 339 -60.38 -21.75 26.83
N GLU A 340 -59.05 -21.69 26.72
CA GLU A 340 -58.30 -20.47 26.94
C GLU A 340 -58.61 -19.37 25.91
N CYS A 341 -59.11 -19.73 24.73
CA CYS A 341 -59.51 -18.76 23.70
C CYS A 341 -60.77 -17.96 24.05
N GLN A 342 -61.56 -18.42 25.03
CA GLN A 342 -62.78 -17.74 25.47
C GLN A 342 -62.59 -16.97 26.79
N THR A 343 -61.54 -17.28 27.55
CA THR A 343 -61.25 -16.71 28.88
C THR A 343 -60.41 -15.43 28.84
N GLY A 344 -59.83 -15.03 27.69
CA GLY A 344 -59.14 -13.72 27.56
C GLY A 344 -58.31 -13.50 26.28
N ASN A 345 -57.55 -12.39 26.24
CA ASN A 345 -56.70 -11.96 25.10
C ASN A 345 -55.36 -12.72 25.03
N VAL A 346 -55.41 -14.06 25.06
CA VAL A 346 -54.22 -14.91 25.24
C VAL A 346 -53.29 -14.86 24.03
N CYS A 347 -53.85 -14.79 22.81
CA CYS A 347 -53.10 -14.68 21.56
C CYS A 347 -52.99 -13.23 21.02
N GLY A 348 -53.40 -12.20 21.76
CA GLY A 348 -53.42 -10.83 21.25
C GLY A 348 -54.33 -10.67 20.03
N ASN A 349 -53.84 -9.98 18.99
CA ASN A 349 -54.53 -9.90 17.70
C ASN A 349 -54.39 -11.17 16.82
N HIS A 350 -53.74 -12.24 17.28
CA HIS A 350 -53.50 -13.45 16.48
C HIS A 350 -54.62 -14.49 16.66
N SER A 351 -54.68 -15.49 15.79
CA SER A 351 -55.73 -16.52 15.83
C SER A 351 -55.50 -17.50 16.96
N CYS A 352 -56.51 -17.82 17.77
CA CYS A 352 -56.43 -18.76 18.89
C CYS A 352 -57.18 -20.06 18.58
N PHE A 353 -56.55 -21.20 18.86
CA PHE A 353 -57.13 -22.53 18.74
C PHE A 353 -57.04 -23.29 20.05
N ASN A 354 -58.20 -23.67 20.57
CA ASN A 354 -58.29 -24.47 21.78
C ASN A 354 -57.95 -25.94 21.49
N LEU A 355 -57.13 -26.55 22.35
CA LEU A 355 -56.75 -27.96 22.30
C LEU A 355 -57.10 -28.61 23.63
N VAL A 356 -57.17 -29.94 23.66
CA VAL A 356 -57.48 -30.65 24.90
C VAL A 356 -56.27 -30.57 25.85
N GLY A 357 -56.41 -29.80 26.92
CA GLY A 357 -55.43 -29.52 27.96
C GLY A 357 -54.46 -28.38 27.66
N ALA A 358 -54.64 -27.64 26.56
CA ALA A 358 -53.77 -26.55 26.15
C ALA A 358 -54.42 -25.68 25.06
N TYR A 359 -53.75 -24.62 24.63
CA TYR A 359 -54.12 -23.86 23.43
C TYR A 359 -52.90 -23.65 22.53
N ARG A 360 -53.15 -23.30 21.27
CA ARG A 360 -52.10 -22.80 20.37
C ARG A 360 -52.55 -21.50 19.70
N CYS A 361 -51.59 -20.60 19.50
CA CYS A 361 -51.81 -19.40 18.69
C CYS A 361 -51.26 -19.62 17.29
N GLU A 362 -52.07 -19.37 16.26
CA GLU A 362 -51.59 -19.29 14.88
C GLU A 362 -51.28 -17.83 14.55
N CYS A 363 -50.00 -17.57 14.30
CA CYS A 363 -49.50 -16.23 14.07
C CYS A 363 -49.83 -15.76 12.65
N ARG A 364 -50.32 -14.52 12.53
CA ARG A 364 -50.47 -13.83 11.24
C ARG A 364 -49.11 -13.74 10.52
N LYS A 365 -49.14 -13.57 9.20
CA LYS A 365 -47.93 -13.35 8.38
C LYS A 365 -47.08 -12.20 8.94
N GLY A 366 -45.76 -12.39 8.98
CA GLY A 366 -44.81 -11.45 9.61
C GLY A 366 -44.52 -11.75 11.09
N PHE A 367 -45.13 -12.80 11.66
CA PHE A 367 -44.92 -13.18 13.06
C PHE A 367 -44.64 -14.68 13.18
N PHE A 368 -43.83 -15.07 14.16
CA PHE A 368 -43.54 -16.46 14.48
C PHE A 368 -44.00 -16.80 15.90
N PHE A 369 -44.35 -18.07 16.13
CA PHE A 369 -44.75 -18.53 17.46
C PHE A 369 -43.50 -18.85 18.29
N ASN A 370 -43.33 -18.14 19.41
CA ASN A 370 -42.24 -18.40 20.34
C ASN A 370 -42.72 -19.37 21.43
N ASP A 371 -42.12 -20.56 21.46
CA ASP A 371 -42.53 -21.64 22.36
C ASP A 371 -42.22 -21.37 23.84
N GLY A 372 -41.23 -20.53 24.12
CA GLY A 372 -40.87 -20.14 25.49
C GLY A 372 -41.83 -19.10 26.07
N THR A 373 -42.18 -18.08 25.27
CA THR A 373 -43.11 -17.02 25.70
C THR A 373 -44.58 -17.36 25.45
N LYS A 374 -44.87 -18.43 24.67
CA LYS A 374 -46.20 -18.87 24.23
C LYS A 374 -47.00 -17.76 23.54
N ARG A 375 -46.31 -16.88 22.81
CA ARG A 375 -46.91 -15.73 22.10
C ARG A 375 -46.36 -15.60 20.69
N CYS A 376 -47.11 -14.89 19.85
CA CYS A 376 -46.65 -14.50 18.52
C CYS A 376 -45.75 -13.28 18.64
N GLU A 377 -44.52 -13.42 18.17
CA GLU A 377 -43.50 -12.37 18.15
C GLU A 377 -43.21 -11.98 16.71
N ASP A 378 -42.87 -10.71 16.53
CA ASP A 378 -42.57 -10.12 15.23
C ASP A 378 -41.32 -10.76 14.63
N VAL A 379 -41.39 -11.16 13.35
CA VAL A 379 -40.21 -11.65 12.63
C VAL A 379 -39.38 -10.44 12.26
N ASN A 380 -38.16 -10.34 12.79
CA ASN A 380 -37.25 -9.30 12.35
C ASN A 380 -36.69 -9.65 10.96
N GLU A 381 -37.34 -9.19 9.90
CA GLU A 381 -36.95 -9.56 8.53
C GLU A 381 -35.55 -9.07 8.18
N CYS A 382 -35.11 -7.94 8.74
CA CYS A 382 -33.77 -7.39 8.55
C CYS A 382 -32.66 -8.28 9.12
N ARG A 383 -32.95 -9.07 10.17
CA ARG A 383 -32.00 -10.03 10.74
C ARG A 383 -32.14 -11.41 10.11
N TYR A 384 -33.35 -11.77 9.69
CA TYR A 384 -33.65 -13.10 9.18
C TYR A 384 -33.26 -13.28 7.71
N TYR A 385 -33.50 -12.27 6.86
CA TYR A 385 -33.16 -12.30 5.44
C TYR A 385 -31.95 -11.40 5.15
N GLN A 386 -30.79 -12.01 4.91
CA GLN A 386 -29.60 -11.28 4.49
C GLN A 386 -29.79 -10.75 3.05
N GLY A 387 -29.51 -9.46 2.84
CA GLY A 387 -29.67 -8.82 1.53
C GLY A 387 -31.11 -8.46 1.15
N LEU A 388 -32.02 -8.39 2.13
CA LEU A 388 -33.42 -8.05 1.90
C LEU A 388 -33.64 -6.63 1.33
N CYS A 389 -32.84 -5.67 1.78
CA CYS A 389 -32.80 -4.30 1.28
C CYS A 389 -31.41 -4.03 0.69
N ALA A 390 -31.32 -3.25 -0.39
CA ALA A 390 -30.04 -2.94 -1.00
C ALA A 390 -29.11 -2.15 -0.05
N HIS A 391 -29.67 -1.18 0.70
CA HIS A 391 -28.91 -0.35 1.65
C HIS A 391 -29.39 -0.55 3.09
N ASN A 392 -30.36 0.26 3.56
CA ASN A 392 -30.80 0.24 4.95
C ASN A 392 -32.11 -0.52 5.08
N CYS A 393 -32.19 -1.42 6.07
CA CYS A 393 -33.40 -2.14 6.44
C CYS A 393 -33.86 -1.71 7.83
N GLU A 394 -35.12 -1.34 7.97
CA GLU A 394 -35.75 -1.07 9.25
C GLU A 394 -36.91 -2.02 9.50
N ASN A 395 -36.84 -2.73 10.61
CA ASN A 395 -37.89 -3.65 11.03
C ASN A 395 -39.11 -2.89 11.53
N THR A 396 -40.30 -3.29 11.10
CA THR A 396 -41.58 -2.71 11.53
C THR A 396 -42.49 -3.82 12.05
N VAL A 397 -43.53 -3.50 12.82
CA VAL A 397 -44.39 -4.55 13.37
C VAL A 397 -45.20 -5.21 12.24
N GLY A 398 -44.89 -6.48 11.95
CA GLY A 398 -45.49 -7.33 10.94
C GLY A 398 -44.93 -7.18 9.52
N SER A 399 -43.88 -6.36 9.34
CA SER A 399 -43.23 -6.13 8.03
C SER A 399 -41.90 -5.40 8.18
N TYR A 400 -41.32 -4.93 7.08
CA TYR A 400 -40.10 -4.14 7.07
C TYR A 400 -40.21 -2.97 6.10
N ARG A 401 -39.33 -1.98 6.24
CA ARG A 401 -39.16 -0.90 5.25
C ARG A 401 -37.70 -0.75 4.86
N CYS A 402 -37.45 -0.63 3.57
CA CYS A 402 -36.13 -0.31 3.05
C CYS A 402 -35.97 1.20 2.86
N SER A 403 -34.77 1.71 3.08
CA SER A 403 -34.40 3.08 2.75
C SER A 403 -33.00 3.14 2.15
N CYS A 404 -32.74 4.18 1.37
CA CYS A 404 -31.49 4.35 0.66
C CYS A 404 -30.56 5.33 1.39
N ALA A 405 -29.24 5.10 1.26
CA ALA A 405 -28.24 6.06 1.68
C ALA A 405 -28.34 7.37 0.85
N ALA A 406 -27.69 8.43 1.33
CA ALA A 406 -27.60 9.69 0.58
C ALA A 406 -26.95 9.45 -0.79
N GLY A 407 -27.43 10.15 -1.83
CA GLY A 407 -27.03 9.94 -3.23
C GLY A 407 -27.82 8.86 -3.97
N PHE A 408 -28.79 8.21 -3.30
CA PHE A 408 -29.61 7.15 -3.89
C PHE A 408 -31.10 7.38 -3.65
N GLN A 409 -31.92 6.90 -4.59
CA GLN A 409 -33.37 6.89 -4.49
C GLN A 409 -33.91 5.46 -4.44
N LEU A 410 -35.00 5.25 -3.72
CA LEU A 410 -35.65 3.94 -3.64
C LEU A 410 -36.33 3.64 -4.99
N SER A 411 -36.01 2.49 -5.57
CA SER A 411 -36.61 2.01 -6.81
C SER A 411 -38.09 1.64 -6.59
N TYR A 412 -38.81 1.43 -7.69
CA TYR A 412 -40.24 1.12 -7.68
C TYR A 412 -40.57 -0.21 -6.98
N ASP A 413 -39.61 -1.13 -6.89
CA ASP A 413 -39.76 -2.38 -6.15
C ASP A 413 -39.75 -2.21 -4.63
N GLY A 414 -39.43 -1.01 -4.12
CA GLY A 414 -39.39 -0.69 -2.69
C GLY A 414 -38.22 -1.36 -1.94
N VAL A 415 -37.25 -1.93 -2.66
CA VAL A 415 -36.17 -2.75 -2.09
C VAL A 415 -34.80 -2.32 -2.60
N ASN A 416 -34.69 -2.02 -3.89
CA ASN A 416 -33.44 -1.61 -4.52
C ASN A 416 -33.23 -0.11 -4.45
N CYS A 417 -31.97 0.30 -4.47
CA CYS A 417 -31.57 1.70 -4.48
C CYS A 417 -30.88 2.02 -5.80
N GLU A 418 -31.41 3.03 -6.49
CA GLU A 418 -30.86 3.54 -7.74
C GLU A 418 -30.06 4.81 -7.46
N ASP A 419 -28.93 4.92 -8.15
CA ASP A 419 -28.06 6.10 -8.08
C ASP A 419 -28.79 7.33 -8.62
N VAL A 420 -28.69 8.45 -7.89
CA VAL A 420 -29.28 9.71 -8.31
C VAL A 420 -28.26 10.48 -9.12
N ASP A 421 -28.54 10.72 -10.41
CA ASP A 421 -27.69 11.56 -11.23
C ASP A 421 -27.84 13.04 -10.84
N GLU A 422 -26.98 13.51 -9.92
CA GLU A 422 -27.00 14.90 -9.48
C GLU A 422 -26.52 15.87 -10.58
N CYS A 423 -25.83 15.39 -11.62
CA CYS A 423 -25.38 16.23 -12.73
C CYS A 423 -26.53 16.78 -13.56
N LEU A 424 -27.71 16.18 -13.52
CA LEU A 424 -28.92 16.70 -14.17
C LEU A 424 -29.33 18.08 -13.64
N ALA A 425 -28.99 18.38 -12.38
CA ALA A 425 -29.24 19.70 -11.78
C ALA A 425 -28.18 20.75 -12.13
N ARG A 426 -27.14 20.36 -12.87
CA ARG A 426 -25.97 21.20 -13.23
C ARG A 426 -25.34 21.92 -12.02
N PRO A 427 -24.93 21.19 -10.97
CA PRO A 427 -24.37 21.78 -9.75
C PRO A 427 -22.95 22.34 -9.96
N CYS A 428 -22.20 21.81 -10.93
CA CYS A 428 -20.83 22.21 -11.22
C CYS A 428 -20.77 23.43 -12.13
N GLY A 429 -19.76 24.29 -11.94
CA GLY A 429 -19.54 25.46 -12.79
C GLY A 429 -19.21 25.12 -14.24
N GLN A 430 -18.53 23.98 -14.46
CA GLN A 430 -18.11 23.53 -15.80
C GLN A 430 -18.56 22.09 -16.07
N ASN A 431 -17.70 21.09 -15.86
CA ASN A 431 -18.02 19.70 -16.15
C ASN A 431 -18.45 18.96 -14.88
N CYS A 432 -19.41 18.05 -15.03
CA CYS A 432 -19.92 17.20 -13.97
C CYS A 432 -19.86 15.74 -14.44
N ALA A 433 -19.37 14.83 -13.60
CA ALA A 433 -19.52 13.41 -13.82
C ALA A 433 -20.30 12.81 -12.66
N ASN A 434 -21.35 12.07 -12.99
CA ASN A 434 -22.08 11.27 -12.05
C ASN A 434 -21.23 10.07 -11.62
N VAL A 435 -21.20 9.79 -10.32
CA VAL A 435 -20.42 8.71 -9.71
C VAL A 435 -21.36 7.92 -8.81
N TYR A 436 -21.15 6.63 -8.65
CA TYR A 436 -22.03 5.84 -7.79
C TYR A 436 -22.10 6.42 -6.35
N GLY A 437 -23.27 6.92 -5.97
CA GLY A 437 -23.62 7.55 -4.70
C GLY A 437 -23.27 9.04 -4.57
N SER A 438 -22.78 9.70 -5.61
CA SER A 438 -22.42 11.13 -5.57
C SER A 438 -22.09 11.70 -6.97
N TYR A 439 -21.57 12.92 -7.02
CA TYR A 439 -21.07 13.52 -8.27
C TYR A 439 -19.71 14.17 -8.04
N ARG A 440 -18.96 14.34 -9.12
CA ARG A 440 -17.68 15.06 -9.10
C ARG A 440 -17.68 16.14 -10.17
N CYS A 441 -17.23 17.33 -9.76
CA CYS A 441 -17.00 18.44 -10.66
C CYS A 441 -15.58 18.40 -11.21
N TYR A 442 -15.43 18.79 -12.47
CA TYR A 442 -14.15 18.89 -13.17
C TYR A 442 -14.10 20.21 -13.92
N CYS A 443 -12.90 20.79 -13.98
CA CYS A 443 -12.66 22.01 -14.72
C CYS A 443 -12.00 21.70 -16.08
N HIS A 444 -12.22 22.58 -17.05
CA HIS A 444 -11.48 22.61 -18.30
C HIS A 444 -10.01 22.88 -18.02
N HIS A 445 -9.15 22.56 -18.99
CA HIS A 445 -7.74 22.88 -18.91
C HIS A 445 -7.54 24.40 -18.70
N GLY A 446 -6.59 24.77 -17.83
CA GLY A 446 -6.35 26.18 -17.43
C GLY A 446 -7.22 26.67 -16.27
N TYR A 447 -8.08 25.82 -15.70
CA TYR A 447 -8.91 26.15 -14.54
C TYR A 447 -8.68 25.12 -13.42
N GLN A 448 -8.85 25.56 -12.17
CA GLN A 448 -8.78 24.71 -10.99
C GLN A 448 -10.09 24.78 -10.18
N LEU A 449 -10.42 23.70 -9.48
CA LEU A 449 -11.57 23.68 -8.58
C LEU A 449 -11.31 24.59 -7.38
N SER A 450 -12.30 25.40 -7.00
CA SER A 450 -12.22 26.23 -5.81
C SER A 450 -12.08 25.34 -4.56
N ASP A 451 -11.15 25.70 -3.68
CA ASP A 451 -10.91 24.99 -2.41
C ASP A 451 -12.11 25.09 -1.45
N THR A 452 -12.98 26.09 -1.64
CA THR A 452 -14.08 26.39 -0.73
C THR A 452 -15.30 25.51 -0.95
N ASP A 453 -15.76 25.39 -2.19
CA ASP A 453 -16.99 24.69 -2.54
C ASP A 453 -16.76 23.39 -3.33
N ARG A 454 -15.58 23.21 -3.94
CA ARG A 454 -15.25 22.12 -4.87
C ARG A 454 -16.26 21.96 -6.02
N MET A 455 -16.91 23.05 -6.40
CA MET A 455 -17.93 23.11 -7.46
C MET A 455 -17.64 24.20 -8.48
N THR A 456 -17.05 25.31 -8.06
CA THR A 456 -16.68 26.42 -8.94
C THR A 456 -15.28 26.21 -9.53
N CYS A 457 -15.11 26.65 -10.76
CA CYS A 457 -13.84 26.57 -11.49
C CYS A 457 -13.25 27.98 -11.59
N GLU A 458 -12.08 28.16 -11.01
CA GLU A 458 -11.33 29.40 -10.99
C GLU A 458 -10.18 29.33 -11.99
N ASP A 459 -9.91 30.45 -12.65
CA ASP A 459 -8.83 30.59 -13.62
C ASP A 459 -7.46 30.39 -12.94
N VAL A 460 -6.59 29.59 -13.56
CA VAL A 460 -5.23 29.40 -13.07
C VAL A 460 -4.36 30.51 -13.63
N ASP A 461 -3.97 31.47 -12.79
CA ASP A 461 -3.04 32.51 -13.22
C ASP A 461 -1.62 31.92 -13.34
N GLU A 462 -1.23 31.55 -14.57
CA GLU A 462 0.08 30.96 -14.83
C GLU A 462 1.21 31.98 -14.64
N CYS A 463 0.93 33.28 -14.77
CA CYS A 463 1.89 34.38 -14.59
C CYS A 463 2.21 34.67 -13.12
N ALA A 464 1.31 34.34 -12.19
CA ALA A 464 1.49 34.57 -10.75
C ALA A 464 2.23 33.42 -10.02
N GLN A 465 2.51 32.29 -10.70
CA GLN A 465 3.13 31.13 -10.08
C GLN A 465 4.64 31.32 -9.82
N ARG A 466 5.07 31.12 -8.56
CA ARG A 466 6.45 31.38 -8.06
C ARG A 466 7.58 30.57 -8.72
N SER A 467 7.24 29.53 -9.49
CA SER A 467 8.21 28.63 -10.14
C SER A 467 8.35 28.87 -11.65
N GLY A 468 7.75 29.93 -12.20
CA GLY A 468 7.68 30.12 -13.64
C GLY A 468 6.75 29.10 -14.30
N GLY A 469 5.46 29.13 -13.90
CA GLY A 469 4.42 28.28 -14.51
C GLY A 469 4.20 28.54 -16.00
N HIS A 470 4.74 29.66 -16.51
CA HIS A 470 4.78 30.01 -17.92
C HIS A 470 6.21 29.88 -18.49
N THR A 471 6.32 29.41 -19.73
CA THR A 471 7.60 29.29 -20.46
C THR A 471 7.95 30.54 -21.28
N CYS A 472 7.29 31.68 -21.02
CA CYS A 472 7.53 32.93 -21.75
C CYS A 472 8.97 33.44 -21.55
N SER A 473 9.65 33.76 -22.65
CA SER A 473 11.03 34.32 -22.63
C SER A 473 11.13 35.82 -22.35
N TYR A 474 10.01 36.53 -22.18
CA TYR A 474 10.03 37.96 -21.87
C TYR A 474 8.88 38.37 -20.96
N SER A 475 7.66 38.44 -21.49
CA SER A 475 6.50 38.90 -20.72
C SER A 475 5.32 37.95 -20.87
N CYS A 476 4.70 37.61 -19.73
CA CYS A 476 3.51 36.78 -19.61
C CYS A 476 2.28 37.65 -19.35
N SER A 477 1.16 37.33 -19.98
CA SER A 477 -0.15 37.94 -19.70
C SER A 477 -1.20 36.85 -19.52
N ASN A 478 -1.82 36.81 -18.34
CA ASN A 478 -2.85 35.83 -17.99
C ASN A 478 -4.20 36.20 -18.65
N VAL A 479 -4.92 35.19 -19.14
CA VAL A 479 -6.26 35.31 -19.72
C VAL A 479 -7.13 34.13 -19.26
N PRO A 480 -8.47 34.24 -19.21
CA PRO A 480 -9.30 33.14 -18.75
C PRO A 480 -9.06 31.82 -19.52
N GLY A 481 -8.51 30.83 -18.83
CA GLY A 481 -8.18 29.48 -19.29
C GLY A 481 -6.79 29.31 -19.90
N SER A 482 -5.97 30.37 -19.99
CA SER A 482 -4.63 30.28 -20.58
C SER A 482 -3.78 31.53 -20.31
N TYR A 483 -2.63 31.61 -20.97
CA TYR A 483 -1.80 32.81 -21.00
C TYR A 483 -1.21 32.98 -22.39
N TYR A 484 -0.74 34.18 -22.69
CA TYR A 484 0.05 34.42 -23.89
C TYR A 484 1.33 35.18 -23.57
N CYS A 485 2.36 34.88 -24.34
CA CYS A 485 3.66 35.52 -24.22
C CYS A 485 3.76 36.66 -25.23
N THR A 486 4.46 37.73 -24.84
CA THR A 486 4.79 38.84 -25.73
C THR A 486 6.30 39.05 -25.75
N CYS A 487 6.79 39.60 -26.86
CA CYS A 487 8.19 39.99 -27.05
C CYS A 487 8.32 41.52 -27.02
N PRO A 488 9.54 42.06 -26.82
CA PRO A 488 9.78 43.48 -26.99
C PRO A 488 9.26 43.98 -28.34
N PRO A 489 8.75 45.22 -28.41
CA PRO A 489 8.11 45.76 -29.62
C PRO A 489 9.08 45.97 -30.79
N THR A 490 10.39 45.93 -30.55
CA THR A 490 11.44 46.14 -31.56
C THR A 490 12.57 45.12 -31.37
N GLY A 491 13.17 44.65 -32.47
CA GLY A 491 14.34 43.77 -32.46
C GLY A 491 14.04 42.29 -32.24
N TYR A 492 12.79 41.91 -31.90
CA TYR A 492 12.42 40.52 -31.65
C TYR A 492 11.06 40.15 -32.26
N ILE A 493 10.92 38.89 -32.65
CA ILE A 493 9.66 38.27 -33.06
C ILE A 493 9.34 37.05 -32.20
N LEU A 494 8.06 36.80 -31.98
CA LEU A 494 7.61 35.61 -31.27
C LEU A 494 7.80 34.38 -32.17
N ALA A 495 8.53 33.39 -31.67
CA ALA A 495 8.73 32.11 -32.33
C ALA A 495 7.40 31.39 -32.57
N PRO A 496 7.36 30.42 -33.51
CA PRO A 496 6.15 29.63 -33.78
C PRO A 496 5.60 28.88 -32.57
N ASN A 497 6.43 28.64 -31.54
CA ASN A 497 5.99 28.03 -30.28
C ASN A 497 5.16 28.96 -29.38
N GLY A 498 5.03 30.24 -29.74
CA GLY A 498 4.26 31.23 -28.98
C GLY A 498 4.87 31.63 -27.64
N GLN A 499 6.12 31.22 -27.36
CA GLN A 499 6.76 31.36 -26.05
C GLN A 499 8.12 32.06 -26.11
N THR A 500 8.90 31.80 -27.15
CA THR A 500 10.28 32.25 -27.27
C THR A 500 10.41 33.49 -28.14
N CYS A 501 11.21 34.47 -27.71
CA CYS A 501 11.53 35.63 -28.53
C CYS A 501 12.80 35.37 -29.34
N LEU A 502 12.68 35.47 -30.66
CA LEU A 502 13.78 35.32 -31.61
C LEU A 502 14.24 36.69 -32.05
N ASP A 503 15.56 36.87 -32.04
CA ASP A 503 16.23 38.05 -32.55
C ASP A 503 15.97 38.21 -34.06
N ILE A 504 15.72 39.44 -34.50
CA ILE A 504 15.56 39.77 -35.91
C ILE A 504 16.95 40.10 -36.47
N ASP A 505 17.45 39.30 -37.41
CA ASP A 505 18.69 39.66 -38.10
C ASP A 505 18.44 40.81 -39.09
N GLU A 506 18.58 42.07 -38.64
CA GLU A 506 18.31 43.22 -39.49
C GLU A 506 19.32 43.37 -40.63
N CYS A 507 20.54 42.83 -40.45
CA CYS A 507 21.57 42.81 -41.49
C CYS A 507 21.22 41.85 -42.62
N ALA A 508 20.73 40.64 -42.30
CA ALA A 508 20.27 39.68 -43.29
C ALA A 508 18.96 40.10 -43.94
N ALA A 509 18.05 40.70 -43.16
CA ALA A 509 16.77 41.19 -43.64
C ALA A 509 16.88 42.50 -44.46
N GLY A 510 18.02 43.21 -44.38
CA GLY A 510 18.23 44.48 -45.06
C GLY A 510 17.42 45.63 -44.44
N ILE A 511 17.04 45.53 -43.16
CA ILE A 511 16.22 46.49 -42.42
C ILE A 511 17.12 47.36 -41.52
N HIS A 512 18.39 47.52 -41.91
CA HIS A 512 19.39 48.31 -41.18
C HIS A 512 19.61 49.68 -41.85
N THR A 513 20.09 50.66 -41.08
CA THR A 513 20.35 52.03 -41.56
C THR A 513 21.84 52.33 -41.73
N CYS A 514 22.66 51.32 -42.02
CA CYS A 514 24.11 51.48 -42.19
C CYS A 514 24.48 52.21 -43.48
N SER A 515 25.56 53.00 -43.45
CA SER A 515 26.14 53.62 -44.65
C SER A 515 26.68 52.54 -45.59
N ALA A 516 26.75 52.84 -46.90
CA ALA A 516 27.32 51.92 -47.91
C ALA A 516 28.80 51.58 -47.68
N THR A 517 29.50 52.37 -46.87
CA THR A 517 30.90 52.15 -46.47
C THR A 517 31.06 51.27 -45.23
N ASP A 518 29.96 51.04 -44.50
CA ASP A 518 29.98 50.40 -43.20
C ASP A 518 29.49 48.97 -43.32
N SER A 519 30.09 48.08 -42.54
CA SER A 519 29.62 46.71 -42.40
C SER A 519 28.54 46.64 -41.33
N CYS A 520 27.42 45.97 -41.64
CA CYS A 520 26.35 45.70 -40.70
C CYS A 520 26.67 44.46 -39.87
N PHE A 521 26.53 44.56 -38.56
CA PHE A 521 26.68 43.46 -37.60
C PHE A 521 25.38 43.29 -36.82
N ASN A 522 24.81 42.09 -36.90
CA ASN A 522 23.63 41.74 -36.13
C ASN A 522 24.00 41.53 -34.65
N ILE A 523 23.21 42.09 -33.75
CA ILE A 523 23.34 41.93 -32.31
C ILE A 523 21.99 41.52 -31.71
N GLN A 524 21.99 41.00 -30.48
CA GLN A 524 20.70 40.67 -29.85
C GLN A 524 19.86 41.94 -29.62
N GLY A 525 18.70 42.00 -30.27
CA GLY A 525 17.74 43.08 -30.21
C GLY A 525 18.03 44.25 -31.15
N GLY A 526 18.97 44.12 -32.09
CA GLY A 526 19.27 45.19 -33.04
C GLY A 526 20.52 44.97 -33.90
N PHE A 527 21.04 46.04 -34.49
CA PHE A 527 22.27 45.99 -35.30
C PHE A 527 23.28 47.08 -34.94
N ARG A 528 24.51 46.91 -35.41
CA ARG A 528 25.60 47.89 -35.32
C ARG A 528 26.27 48.07 -36.68
N CYS A 529 26.57 49.32 -37.02
CA CYS A 529 27.29 49.67 -38.24
C CYS A 529 28.74 50.02 -37.87
N LEU A 530 29.70 49.25 -38.37
CA LEU A 530 31.12 49.48 -38.09
C LEU A 530 31.91 49.61 -39.38
N SER A 531 32.80 50.59 -39.42
CA SER A 531 33.77 50.78 -40.49
C SER A 531 35.16 50.44 -39.98
N PHE A 532 35.82 49.46 -40.61
CA PHE A 532 37.21 49.12 -40.32
C PHE A 532 38.11 49.51 -41.49
N SER A 533 39.28 50.08 -41.18
CA SER A 533 40.31 50.43 -42.16
C SER A 533 41.69 50.04 -41.67
N CYS A 534 42.53 49.49 -42.55
CA CYS A 534 43.89 49.12 -42.19
C CYS A 534 44.75 50.35 -41.83
N PRO A 535 45.56 50.28 -40.75
CA PRO A 535 46.51 51.33 -40.41
C PRO A 535 47.58 51.55 -41.49
N ALA A 536 48.30 52.68 -41.42
CA ALA A 536 49.40 52.97 -42.34
C ALA A 536 50.48 51.87 -42.32
N ASN A 537 51.02 51.50 -43.48
CA ASN A 537 51.94 50.37 -43.71
C ASN A 537 51.33 48.97 -43.53
N PHE A 538 50.00 48.87 -43.50
CA PHE A 538 49.28 47.61 -43.60
C PHE A 538 48.36 47.66 -44.83
N TYR A 539 48.15 46.52 -45.45
CA TYR A 539 47.18 46.35 -46.54
C TYR A 539 46.17 45.27 -46.18
N GLU A 540 44.99 45.39 -46.76
CA GLU A 540 43.90 44.45 -46.58
C GLU A 540 44.20 43.13 -47.28
N VAL A 541 44.11 42.03 -46.53
CA VAL A 541 44.33 40.67 -47.05
C VAL A 541 43.03 39.86 -47.05
N ALA A 542 42.15 40.14 -46.10
CA ALA A 542 40.82 39.53 -46.05
C ALA A 542 39.83 40.52 -45.42
N ARG A 543 38.61 40.53 -45.93
CA ARG A 543 37.47 41.24 -45.36
C ARG A 543 36.34 40.23 -45.23
N GLY A 544 35.62 40.28 -44.11
CA GLY A 544 34.59 39.28 -43.79
C GLY A 544 33.58 39.13 -44.92
N SER A 545 33.30 37.88 -45.29
CA SER A 545 32.26 37.49 -46.25
C SER A 545 31.13 36.77 -45.50
N ARG A 546 29.97 36.59 -46.16
CA ARG A 546 28.83 35.83 -45.61
C ARG A 546 29.20 34.41 -45.15
N ASP A 547 30.27 33.83 -45.70
CA ASP A 547 30.71 32.45 -45.43
C ASP A 547 31.75 32.33 -44.30
N ASP A 548 32.39 33.43 -43.86
CA ASP A 548 33.32 33.42 -42.72
C ASP A 548 33.08 34.66 -41.83
N PRO A 549 32.08 34.61 -40.93
CA PRO A 549 31.72 35.72 -40.06
C PRO A 549 32.74 35.98 -38.95
N SER A 550 33.78 35.14 -38.82
CA SER A 550 34.73 35.19 -37.69
C SER A 550 35.73 36.35 -37.78
N VAL A 551 35.94 36.94 -38.96
CA VAL A 551 36.89 38.03 -39.18
C VAL A 551 36.26 39.17 -39.99
N SER A 552 36.13 40.34 -39.38
CA SER A 552 35.58 41.54 -40.02
C SER A 552 36.59 42.18 -40.99
N LEU A 553 37.87 42.27 -40.60
CA LEU A 553 38.96 42.78 -41.45
C LEU A 553 40.31 42.23 -41.00
N ARG A 554 41.15 41.81 -41.96
CA ARG A 554 42.52 41.34 -41.70
C ARG A 554 43.52 42.17 -42.50
N CYS A 555 44.42 42.80 -41.76
CA CYS A 555 45.44 43.70 -42.28
C CYS A 555 46.81 43.07 -42.08
N MET A 556 47.56 42.87 -43.16
CA MET A 556 48.93 42.37 -43.10
C MET A 556 49.91 43.50 -43.36
N LYS A 557 51.01 43.46 -42.63
CA LYS A 557 52.05 44.46 -42.75
C LYS A 557 52.71 44.43 -44.12
N HIS A 558 52.91 45.61 -44.69
CA HIS A 558 53.69 45.83 -45.89
C HIS A 558 54.53 47.09 -45.73
N CYS A 559 55.80 46.88 -45.40
CA CYS A 559 56.77 47.95 -45.27
C CYS A 559 57.49 48.19 -46.59
N HIS A 560 57.73 49.47 -46.90
CA HIS A 560 58.69 49.83 -47.93
C HIS A 560 60.13 49.42 -47.48
N PRO A 561 60.99 48.90 -48.38
CA PRO A 561 62.33 48.41 -48.02
C PRO A 561 63.20 49.41 -47.24
N ASN A 562 63.05 50.71 -47.54
CA ASN A 562 63.82 51.79 -46.92
C ASN A 562 63.26 52.27 -45.57
N ASN A 563 62.08 51.80 -45.14
CA ASN A 563 61.49 52.21 -43.87
C ASN A 563 61.94 51.26 -42.74
N LEU A 564 63.13 51.52 -42.21
CA LEU A 564 63.75 50.70 -41.15
C LEU A 564 62.89 50.65 -39.88
N ALA A 565 62.19 51.74 -39.54
CA ALA A 565 61.28 51.80 -38.40
C ALA A 565 60.11 50.83 -38.55
N CYS A 566 59.51 50.75 -39.75
CA CYS A 566 58.47 49.78 -40.06
C CYS A 566 59.02 48.35 -40.00
N ASN A 567 60.18 48.07 -40.60
CA ASN A 567 60.76 46.71 -40.60
C ASN A 567 61.16 46.20 -39.20
N LEU A 568 61.45 47.10 -38.26
CA LEU A 568 61.82 46.75 -36.88
C LEU A 568 60.62 46.55 -35.95
N GLU A 569 59.42 46.98 -36.33
CA GLU A 569 58.22 46.78 -35.51
C GLU A 569 57.80 45.29 -35.54
N PRO A 570 57.53 44.65 -34.39
CA PRO A 570 57.24 43.21 -34.34
C PRO A 570 55.82 42.85 -34.80
N VAL A 571 54.92 43.82 -34.98
CA VAL A 571 53.53 43.59 -35.39
C VAL A 571 53.49 43.21 -36.87
N HIS A 572 52.97 42.04 -37.20
CA HIS A 572 52.87 41.54 -38.59
C HIS A 572 51.44 41.49 -39.12
N LEU A 573 50.49 41.29 -38.21
CA LEU A 573 49.09 41.06 -38.55
C LEU A 573 48.19 41.80 -37.57
N ILE A 574 47.18 42.47 -38.11
CA ILE A 574 46.10 43.07 -37.33
C ILE A 574 44.78 42.48 -37.82
N THR A 575 43.98 41.97 -36.89
CA THR A 575 42.66 41.38 -37.18
C THR A 575 41.60 42.13 -36.39
N TYR A 576 40.52 42.54 -37.06
CA TYR A 576 39.31 43.08 -36.44
C TYR A 576 38.22 42.01 -36.48
N THR A 577 37.55 41.78 -35.36
CA THR A 577 36.43 40.85 -35.23
C THR A 577 35.37 41.44 -34.32
N CYS A 578 34.11 41.00 -34.50
CA CYS A 578 32.96 41.47 -33.76
C CYS A 578 32.24 40.28 -33.12
N LEU A 579 31.73 40.46 -31.90
CA LEU A 579 31.05 39.44 -31.13
C LEU A 579 29.83 40.06 -30.45
N SER A 580 28.66 39.44 -30.61
CA SER A 580 27.45 39.82 -29.87
C SER A 580 27.23 38.83 -28.73
N LEU A 581 27.02 39.32 -27.51
CA LEU A 581 26.76 38.52 -26.31
C LEU A 581 25.56 39.08 -25.53
N PRO A 582 24.78 38.22 -24.83
CA PRO A 582 23.77 38.68 -23.88
C PRO A 582 24.42 39.33 -22.66
N THR A 583 23.63 39.99 -21.80
CA THR A 583 24.15 40.50 -20.53
C THR A 583 24.70 39.35 -19.69
N PHE A 584 25.93 39.49 -19.23
CA PHE A 584 26.54 38.51 -18.34
C PHE A 584 25.90 38.62 -16.95
N ARG A 585 25.16 37.59 -16.56
CA ARG A 585 24.60 37.46 -15.21
C ARG A 585 25.69 37.06 -14.21
N ASP A 586 25.39 37.18 -12.92
CA ASP A 586 26.32 36.97 -11.80
C ASP A 586 27.24 35.75 -11.99
N LEU A 587 28.56 35.99 -11.96
CA LEU A 587 29.57 34.95 -12.06
C LEU A 587 29.78 34.31 -10.70
N THR A 588 29.36 33.05 -10.54
CA THR A 588 29.81 32.20 -9.43
C THR A 588 31.20 31.62 -9.71
N GLN A 589 31.60 31.49 -10.99
CA GLN A 589 32.91 31.03 -11.47
C GLN A 589 33.28 31.78 -12.78
N PRO A 590 34.57 31.89 -13.15
CA PRO A 590 34.99 32.49 -14.42
C PRO A 590 34.49 31.72 -15.65
N GLU A 591 34.07 32.43 -16.70
CA GLU A 591 33.52 31.85 -17.94
C GLU A 591 34.46 32.05 -19.13
N ASP A 592 34.68 31.02 -19.95
CA ASP A 592 35.47 31.11 -21.19
C ASP A 592 34.63 31.73 -22.32
N ILE A 593 35.03 32.89 -22.85
CA ILE A 593 34.22 33.63 -23.84
C ILE A 593 34.79 33.52 -25.26
N ILE A 594 36.12 33.57 -25.40
CA ILE A 594 36.77 33.64 -26.73
C ILE A 594 37.93 32.67 -26.81
N TYR A 595 38.00 31.92 -27.89
CA TYR A 595 39.10 31.02 -28.21
C TYR A 595 39.88 31.54 -29.41
N LEU A 596 41.16 31.88 -29.21
CA LEU A 596 42.11 32.33 -30.22
C LEU A 596 43.02 31.17 -30.62
N GLN A 597 42.76 30.56 -31.77
CA GLN A 597 43.56 29.46 -32.27
C GLN A 597 44.81 29.94 -33.00
N THR A 598 45.94 29.28 -32.77
CA THR A 598 47.19 29.51 -33.51
C THR A 598 47.40 28.41 -34.54
N SER A 599 48.17 28.67 -35.61
CA SER A 599 48.50 27.67 -36.65
C SER A 599 49.70 26.77 -36.29
N THR A 600 50.19 26.85 -35.05
CA THR A 600 51.42 26.20 -34.58
C THR A 600 51.11 25.06 -33.61
N ALA A 601 51.56 23.85 -33.95
CA ALA A 601 51.44 22.66 -33.09
C ALA A 601 52.31 22.77 -31.83
N PHE A 602 51.76 22.32 -30.70
CA PHE A 602 52.42 22.22 -29.40
C PHE A 602 53.55 21.18 -29.46
N LYS A 603 54.81 21.63 -29.37
CA LYS A 603 55.98 20.74 -29.34
C LYS A 603 56.55 20.67 -27.93
N THR A 604 56.46 19.50 -27.28
CA THR A 604 57.21 19.18 -26.06
C THR A 604 58.67 18.87 -26.40
N SER A 605 59.50 19.88 -26.65
CA SER A 605 60.94 19.67 -26.88
C SER A 605 61.79 20.63 -26.07
N THR A 606 62.63 20.07 -25.20
CA THR A 606 63.71 20.72 -24.44
C THR A 606 64.91 21.05 -25.35
N ARG A 607 64.68 21.77 -26.46
CA ARG A 607 65.76 22.34 -27.30
C ARG A 607 65.72 23.86 -27.27
N HIS A 608 66.89 24.49 -27.26
CA HIS A 608 67.14 25.94 -27.20
C HIS A 608 66.57 26.80 -28.35
N HIS A 609 65.68 26.26 -29.19
CA HIS A 609 65.04 26.94 -30.33
C HIS A 609 63.52 26.65 -30.44
N ALA A 610 62.83 26.36 -29.34
CA ALA A 610 61.38 26.26 -29.36
C ALA A 610 60.75 27.67 -29.44
N THR A 611 59.83 27.88 -30.38
CA THR A 611 59.00 29.09 -30.43
C THR A 611 57.92 28.97 -29.36
N ASP A 612 57.96 29.85 -28.36
CA ASP A 612 56.92 29.94 -27.35
C ASP A 612 55.86 30.97 -27.77
N ILE A 613 54.63 30.78 -27.30
CA ILE A 613 53.50 31.65 -27.61
C ILE A 613 52.79 32.02 -26.32
N PHE A 614 52.48 33.30 -26.18
CA PHE A 614 51.69 33.82 -25.08
C PHE A 614 50.74 34.92 -25.55
N PHE A 615 49.63 35.02 -24.81
CA PHE A 615 48.52 35.91 -25.10
C PHE A 615 48.50 37.01 -24.05
N GLU A 616 48.37 38.25 -24.49
CA GLU A 616 48.42 39.43 -23.63
C GLU A 616 47.27 40.36 -24.00
N ILE A 617 46.46 40.76 -23.02
CA ILE A 617 45.46 41.81 -23.22
C ILE A 617 46.17 43.15 -23.10
N LEU A 618 46.20 43.91 -24.19
CA LEU A 618 46.84 45.23 -24.27
C LEU A 618 45.89 46.38 -23.93
N SER A 619 44.58 46.12 -23.94
CA SER A 619 43.57 47.15 -23.66
C SER A 619 43.51 47.44 -22.15
N ALA A 620 43.58 48.73 -21.80
CA ALA A 620 43.52 49.20 -20.42
C ALA A 620 42.10 49.18 -19.82
N ASP A 621 41.07 49.10 -20.66
CA ASP A 621 39.68 49.44 -20.28
C ASP A 621 38.85 48.28 -19.74
N VAL A 622 39.38 47.06 -19.58
CA VAL A 622 38.54 45.97 -19.08
C VAL A 622 39.29 45.01 -18.15
N GLN A 623 39.32 45.34 -16.85
CA GLN A 623 39.73 44.41 -15.77
C GLN A 623 38.78 43.20 -15.61
N SER A 624 37.75 43.11 -16.45
CA SER A 624 36.77 42.02 -16.43
C SER A 624 37.19 40.82 -17.27
N PHE A 625 38.30 40.89 -18.01
CA PHE A 625 38.80 39.78 -18.83
C PHE A 625 40.25 39.41 -18.51
N GLU A 626 40.55 38.12 -18.61
CA GLU A 626 41.89 37.56 -18.47
C GLU A 626 42.21 36.65 -19.67
N ALA A 627 43.45 36.70 -20.17
CA ALA A 627 43.91 35.82 -21.24
C ALA A 627 44.74 34.66 -20.66
N GLN A 628 44.35 33.43 -20.99
CA GLN A 628 45.04 32.22 -20.58
C GLN A 628 45.53 31.41 -21.78
N LYS A 629 46.71 30.81 -21.64
CA LYS A 629 47.22 29.83 -22.61
C LYS A 629 46.70 28.44 -22.26
N ARG A 630 46.04 27.76 -23.19
CA ARG A 630 45.65 26.36 -23.06
C ARG A 630 46.13 25.53 -24.24
N ALA A 631 46.19 24.22 -24.05
CA ALA A 631 46.47 23.26 -25.12
C ALA A 631 45.19 22.51 -25.46
N HIS A 632 44.82 22.46 -26.73
CA HIS A 632 43.67 21.71 -27.22
C HIS A 632 44.05 20.96 -28.50
N GLN A 633 43.83 19.64 -28.52
CA GLN A 633 44.19 18.75 -29.65
C GLN A 633 45.62 18.94 -30.20
N GLY A 634 46.59 19.20 -29.32
CA GLY A 634 47.99 19.42 -29.72
C GLY A 634 48.29 20.78 -30.35
N MET A 635 47.35 21.74 -30.29
CA MET A 635 47.55 23.14 -30.70
C MET A 635 47.58 24.08 -29.49
N ILE A 636 48.31 25.19 -29.58
CA ILE A 636 48.26 26.26 -28.59
C ILE A 636 47.07 27.15 -28.89
N ILE A 637 46.18 27.32 -27.91
CA ILE A 637 45.03 28.21 -27.96
C ILE A 637 45.12 29.27 -26.86
N GLY A 638 44.66 30.48 -27.16
CA GLY A 638 44.43 31.54 -26.19
C GLY A 638 42.97 31.54 -25.78
N VAL A 639 42.69 31.52 -24.50
CA VAL A 639 41.32 31.59 -23.96
C VAL A 639 41.16 32.93 -23.27
N ILE A 640 40.21 33.74 -23.73
CA ILE A 640 39.81 34.97 -23.04
C ILE A 640 38.66 34.62 -22.12
N GLN A 641 38.92 34.64 -20.82
CA GLN A 641 37.95 34.38 -19.77
C GLN A 641 37.37 35.68 -19.22
N GLN A 642 36.09 35.68 -18.90
CA GLN A 642 35.48 36.72 -18.10
C GLN A 642 35.67 36.41 -16.62
N VAL A 643 36.27 37.34 -15.88
CA VAL A 643 36.60 37.23 -14.46
C VAL A 643 35.80 38.20 -13.58
N LYS A 644 35.13 39.20 -14.17
CA LYS A 644 34.20 40.10 -13.47
C LYS A 644 32.90 40.25 -14.27
N PRO A 645 31.73 40.34 -13.60
CA PRO A 645 30.46 40.53 -14.29
C PRO A 645 30.44 41.87 -15.02
N ILE A 646 29.74 41.92 -16.16
CA ILE A 646 29.53 43.14 -16.94
C ILE A 646 28.02 43.32 -17.07
N ILE A 647 27.53 44.42 -16.50
CA ILE A 647 26.10 44.67 -16.32
C ILE A 647 25.63 45.66 -17.38
N GLY A 648 24.56 45.29 -18.11
CA GLY A 648 23.79 46.16 -19.00
C GLY A 648 24.49 46.50 -20.33
N PRO A 649 23.79 47.18 -21.26
CA PRO A 649 24.22 47.23 -22.64
C PRO A 649 25.52 48.02 -22.74
N ALA A 650 26.54 47.37 -23.29
CA ALA A 650 27.90 47.90 -23.31
C ALA A 650 28.62 47.50 -24.60
N ASP A 651 29.33 48.47 -25.17
CA ASP A 651 30.15 48.27 -26.35
C ASP A 651 31.62 48.30 -25.89
N LEU A 652 32.29 47.15 -25.95
CA LEU A 652 33.65 46.96 -25.46
C LEU A 652 34.61 46.68 -26.61
N VAL A 653 35.86 47.12 -26.47
CA VAL A 653 36.92 46.80 -27.44
C VAL A 653 38.09 46.17 -26.70
N LEU A 654 38.29 44.86 -26.92
CA LEU A 654 39.44 44.14 -26.39
C LEU A 654 40.54 44.07 -27.44
N GLN A 655 41.72 44.56 -27.07
CA GLN A 655 42.93 44.42 -27.86
C GLN A 655 43.78 43.29 -27.27
N VAL A 656 43.97 42.22 -28.02
CA VAL A 656 44.75 41.04 -27.60
C VAL A 656 45.97 40.88 -28.51
N ALA A 657 47.15 40.82 -27.91
CA ALA A 657 48.38 40.48 -28.60
C ALA A 657 48.68 38.97 -28.47
N ILE A 658 48.95 38.35 -29.61
CA ILE A 658 49.52 37.01 -29.72
C ILE A 658 51.01 37.20 -30.01
N ASN A 659 51.83 36.95 -29.00
CA ASN A 659 53.28 37.14 -29.08
C ASN A 659 53.95 35.80 -29.36
N TYR A 660 54.74 35.73 -30.43
CA TYR A 660 55.60 34.59 -30.77
C TYR A 660 57.02 34.93 -30.33
N VAL A 661 57.57 34.12 -29.43
CA VAL A 661 58.90 34.33 -28.86
C VAL A 661 59.85 33.24 -29.29
N GLN A 662 61.02 33.68 -29.76
CA GLN A 662 62.12 32.81 -30.12
C GLN A 662 63.36 33.27 -29.37
N SER A 663 63.97 32.37 -28.61
CA SER A 663 65.20 32.66 -27.83
C SER A 663 65.07 33.89 -26.90
N GLY A 664 63.89 34.10 -26.32
CA GLY A 664 63.62 35.18 -25.35
C GLY A 664 63.26 36.53 -25.95
N VAL A 665 63.22 36.66 -27.28
CA VAL A 665 62.81 37.90 -27.98
C VAL A 665 61.54 37.65 -28.78
N ILE A 666 60.64 38.64 -28.81
CA ILE A 666 59.42 38.61 -29.62
C ILE A 666 59.83 38.71 -31.09
N SER A 667 59.65 37.61 -31.82
CA SER A 667 59.96 37.54 -33.25
C SER A 667 58.80 38.07 -34.09
N HIS A 668 57.57 37.75 -33.71
CA HIS A 668 56.36 38.19 -34.40
C HIS A 668 55.26 38.49 -33.38
N ARG A 669 54.42 39.49 -33.67
CA ARG A 669 53.24 39.85 -32.90
C ARG A 669 52.03 39.98 -33.82
N ASN A 670 50.95 39.29 -33.47
CA ASN A 670 49.66 39.50 -34.11
C ASN A 670 48.75 40.23 -33.12
N ILE A 671 48.05 41.26 -33.57
CA ILE A 671 47.10 42.02 -32.76
C ILE A 671 45.70 41.68 -33.22
N VAL A 672 44.82 41.37 -32.28
CA VAL A 672 43.41 41.12 -32.52
C VAL A 672 42.60 42.17 -31.77
N PHE A 673 41.81 42.96 -32.51
CA PHE A 673 40.79 43.86 -31.97
C PHE A 673 39.46 43.13 -32.00
N ILE A 674 38.86 42.94 -30.83
CA ILE A 674 37.59 42.25 -30.64
C ILE A 674 36.58 43.28 -30.13
N HIS A 675 35.63 43.63 -30.99
CA HIS A 675 34.49 44.46 -30.63
C HIS A 675 33.41 43.56 -30.02
N ILE A 676 33.10 43.75 -28.75
CA ILE A 676 32.11 42.95 -28.02
C ILE A 676 30.89 43.85 -27.75
N PHE A 677 29.73 43.46 -28.27
CA PHE A 677 28.46 44.12 -28.05
C PHE A 677 27.67 43.31 -27.04
N ILE A 678 27.45 43.89 -25.86
CA ILE A 678 26.65 43.29 -24.79
C ILE A 678 25.24 43.86 -24.91
N SER A 679 24.28 42.97 -25.08
CA SER A 679 22.85 43.33 -25.19
C SER A 679 22.13 43.07 -23.87
N ASP A 680 21.00 43.75 -23.62
CA ASP A 680 20.20 43.48 -22.41
C ASP A 680 19.63 42.06 -22.44
N HIS A 681 19.76 41.33 -21.32
CA HIS A 681 19.24 39.98 -21.21
C HIS A 681 17.71 40.02 -21.14
N LEU A 682 17.04 39.37 -22.09
CA LEU A 682 15.60 39.10 -22.00
C LEU A 682 15.36 38.10 -20.85
N GLY A 683 14.67 38.56 -19.80
CA GLY A 683 14.47 37.92 -18.50
C GLY A 683 14.37 36.40 -18.51
#